data_AF-A0A6G3UB18-F1
#
_entry.id   AF-A0A6G3UB18-F1
#
_cell.length_a   1.000
_cell.length_b   1.000
_cell.length_c   1.000
_cell.angle_alpha   90.00
_cell.angle_beta   90.00
_cell.angle_gamma   90.00
#
_symmetry.space_group_name_H-M   'P 1'
#
loop_
_entity.id
_entity.type
_entity.pdbx_description
1 polymer ?
#
loop_
_entity_poly.entity_id
_entity_poly.type
_entity_poly.pdbx_seq_one_letter_code
_entity_poly.pdbx_strand_id
1 'polypeptide(L)'
;RTPGIVASSAAGAADPWGGAASGGKGYGEVRRIRDAAYQRRTTLTHLAGGITVHNARTAFGGTSWGWLPGTNVYTSYDHGAAVDEARRVSPKLAPMQQLGHLLRTVPDLARLDPAKEVRAQDDRVTVYHLANPDTGAQVYVLRNDSDEQVTTALPGTAVDAPVSVGPRDAKLLLGDVRLGHRRLAYSTVQPMLSMTAGRHDLAVFAGRHGEMAQVALDCDSQPLTNRLDEEPAWSYDQGRLNVAVPLGAGGLARVLVENGDSDTPMVLLFVDDAGAQRMWPYETPSGPLLVHGPALLRSATVRGSTLHLTGDTAGETGLEVWAPRGTTAVTWNGRPVRTTVSRAGSLVLEGLLPGVNRPELPALTGWRRRAENPEADPGYDDSGWRTADLTASHSITPVPDGQPVLFADDYGFHYGDVWYRGRIADARGLETVSLSYRTGTQGLLMAWLDGRPLGTHRMPVPGADTADRGTWNATVSFAVPAELRGRARHVLSVLVRPMQHADGEEPSAYRAGRGLRSVALKGADATVTWRIQGAREPDPVRGPLNHGGLFGERAGWHLPGYDDADWRRADSLRARRRQGVTWYRTGFRLDVDPGVDASVGLTLDDDPGRAYRVQIFLNGWNMGQYINDVGPQHTFVLPNGILRTRGANTLALAVLADGTTPAGPRDVRLTLIGAAAGGVPVKAVDSPGR
;
A
#
# COMPACT_ATOMS: atom_id res chain seq x y z
N ARG A 1 19.24 18.90 25.40
CA ARG A 1 18.44 19.05 24.17
C ARG A 1 17.42 17.92 24.15
N THR A 2 16.16 18.19 23.85
CA THR A 2 15.16 17.15 23.62
C THR A 2 15.42 16.46 22.28
N PRO A 3 15.16 15.15 22.15
CA PRO A 3 15.27 14.43 20.88
C PRO A 3 14.39 15.10 19.81
N GLY A 4 14.93 15.35 18.61
CA GLY A 4 14.13 15.76 17.46
C GLY A 4 13.25 14.59 16.98
N ILE A 5 11.94 14.80 16.86
CA ILE A 5 10.97 13.74 16.53
C ILE A 5 10.20 14.12 15.26
N VAL A 6 10.21 13.23 14.27
CA VAL A 6 9.27 13.25 13.14
C VAL A 6 8.36 12.03 13.27
N ALA A 7 7.20 12.25 13.88
CA ALA A 7 6.21 11.19 14.15
C ALA A 7 5.54 10.64 12.89
N SER A 8 5.59 11.37 11.77
CA SER A 8 5.06 10.94 10.48
C SER A 8 5.81 11.65 9.34
N SER A 9 6.85 11.02 8.81
CA SER A 9 7.50 11.41 7.56
C SER A 9 6.78 10.74 6.40
N ALA A 10 6.32 11.52 5.42
CA ALA A 10 5.62 10.97 4.27
C ALA A 10 6.60 10.15 3.39
N ALA A 11 6.42 8.84 3.35
CA ALA A 11 7.13 7.91 2.46
C ALA A 11 6.32 7.62 1.17
N GLY A 12 5.05 8.01 1.16
CA GLY A 12 4.09 7.81 0.07
C GLY A 12 3.02 8.92 0.08
N ALA A 13 2.00 8.82 -0.76
CA ALA A 13 0.89 9.78 -0.79
C ALA A 13 -0.45 9.07 -0.99
N ALA A 14 -1.53 9.69 -0.51
CA ALA A 14 -2.88 9.29 -0.88
C ALA A 14 -3.14 9.57 -2.36
N ASP A 15 -4.09 8.85 -2.94
CA ASP A 15 -4.53 9.04 -4.33
C ASP A 15 -6.06 8.94 -4.34
N PRO A 16 -6.78 10.04 -4.65
CA PRO A 16 -8.24 10.06 -4.57
C PRO A 16 -8.87 9.35 -5.78
N TRP A 17 -10.19 9.12 -5.72
CA TRP A 17 -10.98 8.72 -6.88
C TRP A 17 -10.68 9.60 -8.10
N GLY A 18 -10.53 9.00 -9.29
CA GLY A 18 -10.09 9.69 -10.50
C GLY A 18 -8.57 9.90 -10.61
N GLY A 19 -7.82 9.63 -9.54
CA GLY A 19 -6.37 9.67 -9.54
C GLY A 19 -5.78 11.07 -9.72
N ALA A 20 -6.37 12.10 -9.13
CA ALA A 20 -5.91 13.48 -9.32
C ALA A 20 -4.44 13.69 -8.93
N ALA A 21 -3.93 12.94 -7.94
CA ALA A 21 -2.53 12.99 -7.53
C ALA A 21 -1.59 12.17 -8.43
N SER A 22 -2.13 11.20 -9.17
CA SER A 22 -1.40 10.26 -10.04
C SER A 22 -1.63 10.47 -11.53
N GLY A 23 -2.43 11.47 -11.93
CA GLY A 23 -2.87 11.63 -13.32
C GLY A 23 -3.69 10.44 -13.82
N GLY A 24 -4.49 9.80 -12.95
CA GLY A 24 -5.32 8.65 -13.27
C GLY A 24 -4.59 7.29 -13.31
N LYS A 25 -3.30 7.24 -12.93
CA LYS A 25 -2.47 6.04 -13.01
C LYS A 25 -2.39 5.24 -11.71
N GLY A 26 -2.98 5.73 -10.63
CA GLY A 26 -3.01 5.04 -9.35
C GLY A 26 -1.68 5.08 -8.60
N TYR A 27 -1.58 4.27 -7.55
CA TYR A 27 -0.40 4.21 -6.68
C TYR A 27 0.90 3.76 -7.35
N GLY A 28 0.84 3.13 -8.53
CA GLY A 28 2.03 2.85 -9.33
C GLY A 28 2.79 4.14 -9.71
N GLU A 29 2.05 5.19 -10.09
CA GLU A 29 2.64 6.49 -10.41
C GLU A 29 3.04 7.25 -9.14
N VAL A 30 2.27 7.15 -8.06
CA VAL A 30 2.66 7.73 -6.76
C VAL A 30 4.03 7.19 -6.31
N ARG A 31 4.25 5.89 -6.46
CA ARG A 31 5.53 5.24 -6.15
C ARG A 31 6.66 5.70 -7.08
N ARG A 32 6.35 6.00 -8.35
CA ARG A 32 7.33 6.54 -9.31
C ARG A 32 7.74 7.97 -8.97
N ILE A 33 6.80 8.80 -8.51
CA ILE A 33 7.05 10.21 -8.13
C ILE A 33 7.79 10.29 -6.80
N ARG A 34 7.37 9.49 -5.82
CA ARG A 34 8.04 9.36 -4.52
C ARG A 34 8.87 8.09 -4.55
N ASP A 35 10.00 8.08 -5.22
CA ASP A 35 10.83 6.91 -5.42
C ASP A 35 11.87 6.70 -4.28
N ALA A 36 12.92 5.92 -4.55
CA ALA A 36 14.02 5.71 -3.62
C ALA A 36 14.85 7.01 -3.39
N ALA A 37 15.05 7.83 -4.42
CA ALA A 37 15.78 9.09 -4.29
C ALA A 37 15.02 10.07 -3.38
N TYR A 38 13.70 10.18 -3.56
CA TYR A 38 12.84 10.95 -2.66
C TYR A 38 12.98 10.47 -1.20
N GLN A 39 12.88 9.16 -0.95
CA GLN A 39 12.98 8.61 0.40
C GLN A 39 14.36 8.87 1.01
N ARG A 40 15.42 8.68 0.23
CA ARG A 40 16.80 8.90 0.67
C ARG A 40 17.04 10.36 1.03
N ARG A 41 16.67 11.29 0.14
CA ARG A 41 16.78 12.73 0.38
C ARG A 41 16.06 13.16 1.65
N THR A 42 14.80 12.75 1.82
CA THR A 42 14.00 13.11 2.99
C THR A 42 14.64 12.57 4.27
N THR A 43 14.99 11.28 4.30
CA THR A 43 15.49 10.64 5.53
C THR A 43 16.88 11.13 5.93
N LEU A 44 17.79 11.33 4.96
CA LEU A 44 19.12 11.87 5.24
C LEU A 44 19.06 13.35 5.64
N THR A 45 18.15 14.13 5.07
CA THR A 45 17.94 15.53 5.51
C THR A 45 17.40 15.57 6.95
N HIS A 46 16.52 14.64 7.34
CA HIS A 46 16.06 14.52 8.72
C HIS A 46 17.22 14.17 9.68
N LEU A 47 18.08 13.24 9.30
CA LEU A 47 19.31 12.93 10.05
C LEU A 47 20.17 14.19 10.22
N ALA A 48 20.42 14.91 9.12
CA ALA A 48 21.18 16.17 9.12
C ALA A 48 20.56 17.24 10.03
N GLY A 49 19.22 17.28 10.12
CA GLY A 49 18.47 18.17 11.00
C GLY A 49 18.38 17.75 12.47
N GLY A 50 19.08 16.69 12.89
CA GLY A 50 19.09 16.22 14.27
C GLY A 50 17.83 15.44 14.67
N ILE A 51 17.09 14.88 13.71
CA ILE A 51 15.96 13.99 13.99
C ILE A 51 16.50 12.64 14.43
N THR A 52 16.11 12.22 15.62
CA THR A 52 16.56 10.99 16.29
C THR A 52 15.46 9.94 16.37
N VAL A 53 14.20 10.35 16.22
CA VAL A 53 13.05 9.46 16.06
C VAL A 53 12.37 9.74 14.72
N HIS A 54 12.36 8.74 13.84
CA HIS A 54 11.83 8.85 12.49
C HIS A 54 10.83 7.72 12.20
N ASN A 55 9.57 8.08 11.93
CA ASN A 55 8.54 7.15 11.47
C ASN A 55 8.20 7.42 10.00
N ALA A 56 8.34 6.40 9.15
CA ALA A 56 7.98 6.47 7.74
C ALA A 56 6.50 6.09 7.51
N ARG A 57 5.67 7.08 7.16
CA ARG A 57 4.25 6.92 6.87
C ARG A 57 4.00 6.93 5.34
N THR A 58 3.55 5.85 4.71
CA THR A 58 3.39 4.48 5.21
C THR A 58 4.54 3.60 4.72
N ALA A 59 5.01 2.70 5.59
CA ALA A 59 5.94 1.64 5.19
C ALA A 59 5.23 0.49 4.48
N PHE A 60 4.02 0.15 4.94
CA PHE A 60 3.02 -0.71 4.31
C PHE A 60 1.65 -0.11 4.60
N GLY A 61 0.82 0.09 3.58
CA GLY A 61 -0.51 0.68 3.76
C GLY A 61 -1.65 -0.34 3.80
N GLY A 62 -1.62 -1.34 2.90
CA GLY A 62 -2.66 -2.37 2.84
C GLY A 62 -3.91 -1.94 2.08
N THR A 63 -5.07 -2.44 2.51
CA THR A 63 -6.36 -2.28 1.83
C THR A 63 -7.39 -1.67 2.78
N SER A 64 -8.06 -0.61 2.34
CA SER A 64 -9.24 -0.07 3.02
C SER A 64 -10.48 -0.88 2.60
N TRP A 65 -10.61 -2.09 3.15
CA TRP A 65 -11.72 -3.01 2.85
C TRP A 65 -13.05 -2.53 3.46
N GLY A 66 -14.18 -3.12 3.07
CA GLY A 66 -15.48 -2.66 3.53
C GLY A 66 -15.74 -1.20 3.17
N TRP A 67 -16.41 -0.51 4.08
CA TRP A 67 -16.65 0.93 4.04
C TRP A 67 -15.60 1.75 4.83
N LEU A 68 -14.40 1.19 5.06
CA LEU A 68 -13.28 1.84 5.75
C LEU A 68 -12.59 3.03 5.04
N PRO A 69 -12.54 3.14 3.70
CA PRO A 69 -11.72 4.18 3.06
C PRO A 69 -12.01 5.59 3.61
N GLY A 70 -11.01 6.47 3.60
CA GLY A 70 -11.16 7.90 3.84
C GLY A 70 -11.55 8.67 2.57
N THR A 71 -11.80 9.98 2.68
CA THR A 71 -12.33 10.78 1.56
C THR A 71 -11.34 11.01 0.40
N ASN A 72 -10.05 10.88 0.68
CA ASN A 72 -8.94 11.11 -0.25
C ASN A 72 -8.32 9.82 -0.81
N VAL A 73 -8.94 8.66 -0.56
CA VAL A 73 -8.51 7.36 -1.07
C VAL A 73 -9.68 6.55 -1.62
N TYR A 74 -9.37 5.58 -2.46
CA TYR A 74 -10.28 4.51 -2.88
C TYR A 74 -10.02 3.25 -2.04
N THR A 75 -10.33 2.06 -2.55
CA THR A 75 -10.17 0.81 -1.78
C THR A 75 -8.71 0.48 -1.49
N SER A 76 -7.81 0.57 -2.47
CA SER A 76 -6.38 0.41 -2.22
C SER A 76 -5.90 1.50 -1.25
N TYR A 77 -5.05 1.09 -0.30
CA TYR A 77 -4.31 2.02 0.56
C TYR A 77 -2.80 1.81 0.36
N ASP A 78 -2.38 1.37 -0.85
CA ASP A 78 -0.97 1.09 -1.17
C ASP A 78 -0.04 2.27 -0.86
N HIS A 79 -0.53 3.50 -1.07
CA HIS A 79 0.19 4.76 -0.80
C HIS A 79 1.48 4.95 -1.61
N GLY A 80 1.81 4.05 -2.53
CA GLY A 80 3.13 3.97 -3.14
C GLY A 80 4.21 3.60 -2.11
N ALA A 81 3.86 2.89 -1.03
CA ALA A 81 4.74 2.57 0.09
C ALA A 81 5.96 1.71 -0.31
N ALA A 82 6.90 1.54 0.64
CA ALA A 82 8.10 0.72 0.44
C ALA A 82 7.75 -0.77 0.29
N VAL A 83 6.71 -1.23 0.99
CA VAL A 83 6.05 -2.52 0.79
C VAL A 83 4.67 -2.24 0.20
N ASP A 84 4.40 -2.81 -0.98
CA ASP A 84 3.14 -2.58 -1.70
C ASP A 84 1.95 -3.33 -1.08
N GLU A 85 0.72 -3.02 -1.51
CA GLU A 85 -0.51 -3.65 -1.02
C GLU A 85 -0.51 -5.18 -1.19
N ALA A 86 0.20 -5.67 -2.21
CA ALA A 86 0.42 -7.09 -2.48
C ALA A 86 1.60 -7.68 -1.69
N ARG A 87 2.11 -6.98 -0.68
CA ARG A 87 3.22 -7.36 0.23
C ARG A 87 4.57 -7.53 -0.45
N ARG A 88 4.76 -6.98 -1.65
CA ARG A 88 6.05 -7.01 -2.35
C ARG A 88 6.91 -5.84 -1.92
N VAL A 89 8.21 -6.10 -1.81
CA VAL A 89 9.21 -5.06 -1.53
C VAL A 89 9.51 -4.27 -2.80
N SER A 90 9.56 -2.95 -2.69
CA SER A 90 9.90 -2.04 -3.79
C SER A 90 11.33 -1.50 -3.68
N PRO A 91 11.90 -0.93 -4.76
CA PRO A 91 13.19 -0.25 -4.74
C PRO A 91 13.35 0.81 -3.64
N LYS A 92 12.23 1.41 -3.17
CA LYS A 92 12.22 2.40 -2.09
C LYS A 92 12.72 1.86 -0.75
N LEU A 93 12.66 0.54 -0.53
CA LEU A 93 13.14 -0.04 0.72
C LEU A 93 14.67 0.08 0.87
N ALA A 94 15.42 0.13 -0.24
CA ALA A 94 16.90 0.20 -0.23
C ALA A 94 17.44 1.30 0.69
N PRO A 95 17.12 2.60 0.47
CA PRO A 95 17.62 3.66 1.34
C PRO A 95 17.16 3.55 2.80
N MET A 96 16.00 2.93 3.05
CA MET A 96 15.50 2.70 4.41
C MET A 96 16.31 1.62 5.13
N GLN A 97 16.63 0.51 4.44
CA GLN A 97 17.51 -0.54 4.96
C GLN A 97 18.93 -0.03 5.16
N GLN A 98 19.47 0.69 4.17
CA GLN A 98 20.82 1.25 4.24
C GLN A 98 21.01 2.12 5.48
N LEU A 99 20.11 3.07 5.71
CA LEU A 99 20.20 3.92 6.90
C LEU A 99 19.86 3.16 8.20
N GLY A 100 18.82 2.32 8.17
CA GLY A 100 18.38 1.58 9.36
C GLY A 100 19.46 0.61 9.88
N HIS A 101 20.14 -0.10 8.98
CA HIS A 101 21.27 -0.96 9.36
C HIS A 101 22.48 -0.15 9.82
N LEU A 102 22.74 0.99 9.19
CA LEU A 102 23.87 1.84 9.55
C LEU A 102 23.71 2.39 10.97
N LEU A 103 22.56 3.00 11.28
CA LEU A 103 22.26 3.54 12.61
C LEU A 103 22.29 2.45 13.70
N ARG A 104 21.90 1.22 13.37
CA ARG A 104 21.94 0.09 14.31
C ARG A 104 23.36 -0.39 14.62
N THR A 105 24.28 -0.25 13.67
CA THR A 105 25.58 -0.92 13.72
C THR A 105 26.78 0.03 13.86
N VAL A 106 26.59 1.33 13.62
CA VAL A 106 27.62 2.36 13.74
C VAL A 106 27.20 3.36 14.83
N PRO A 107 27.63 3.16 16.09
CA PRO A 107 27.18 3.96 17.24
C PRO A 107 27.67 5.42 17.18
N ASP A 108 28.69 5.72 16.38
CA ASP A 108 29.14 7.10 16.14
C ASP A 108 28.02 8.02 15.64
N LEU A 109 26.99 7.48 15.00
CA LEU A 109 25.85 8.26 14.49
C LEU A 109 24.79 8.58 15.57
N ALA A 110 24.91 8.03 16.78
CA ALA A 110 23.97 8.28 17.86
C ALA A 110 24.09 9.71 18.44
N ARG A 111 25.24 10.36 18.24
CA ARG A 111 25.51 11.73 18.68
C ARG A 111 26.18 12.51 17.56
N LEU A 112 25.41 13.38 16.91
CA LEU A 112 25.88 14.23 15.84
C LEU A 112 25.55 15.69 16.15
N ASP A 113 26.59 16.53 16.14
CA ASP A 113 26.47 17.98 16.28
C ASP A 113 26.88 18.66 14.96
N PRO A 114 26.28 19.82 14.60
CA PRO A 114 26.75 20.62 13.47
C PRO A 114 28.25 20.93 13.58
N ALA A 115 28.99 20.60 12.53
CA ALA A 115 30.42 20.85 12.43
C ALA A 115 30.68 22.13 11.62
N LYS A 116 31.96 22.46 11.43
CA LYS A 116 32.38 23.63 10.62
C LYS A 116 31.77 23.55 9.23
N GLU A 117 31.25 24.66 8.71
CA GLU A 117 30.65 24.70 7.37
C GLU A 117 31.62 24.18 6.30
N VAL A 118 31.10 23.33 5.42
CA VAL A 118 31.78 22.77 4.25
C VAL A 118 30.85 22.98 3.05
N ARG A 119 31.42 23.34 1.89
CA ARG A 119 30.67 23.55 0.66
C ARG A 119 31.19 22.63 -0.45
N ALA A 120 30.28 22.16 -1.29
CA ALA A 120 30.65 21.52 -2.55
C ALA A 120 31.21 22.56 -3.53
N GLN A 121 31.96 22.10 -4.54
CA GLN A 121 32.45 22.99 -5.61
C GLN A 121 31.32 23.46 -6.53
N ASP A 122 30.29 22.62 -6.70
CA ASP A 122 29.07 22.95 -7.46
C ASP A 122 27.97 23.35 -6.47
N ASP A 123 27.43 24.55 -6.63
CA ASP A 123 26.46 25.17 -5.72
C ASP A 123 25.07 24.51 -5.77
N ARG A 124 24.80 23.67 -6.77
CA ARG A 124 23.59 22.84 -6.83
C ARG A 124 23.59 21.73 -5.79
N VAL A 125 24.74 21.41 -5.20
CA VAL A 125 24.86 20.43 -4.11
C VAL A 125 24.95 21.16 -2.76
N THR A 126 23.89 21.01 -1.96
CA THR A 126 23.92 21.43 -0.55
C THR A 126 24.65 20.39 0.28
N VAL A 127 25.56 20.84 1.16
CA VAL A 127 26.31 19.97 2.07
C VAL A 127 25.92 20.28 3.51
N TYR A 128 25.40 19.27 4.23
CA TYR A 128 25.26 19.31 5.68
C TYR A 128 26.45 18.58 6.29
N HIS A 129 27.21 19.27 7.15
CA HIS A 129 28.37 18.70 7.82
C HIS A 129 28.10 18.56 9.32
N LEU A 130 28.16 17.32 9.81
CA LEU A 130 27.99 16.96 11.20
C LEU A 130 29.24 16.21 11.69
N ALA A 131 29.49 16.28 12.99
CA ALA A 131 30.53 15.49 13.63
C ALA A 131 30.03 14.86 14.92
N ASN A 132 30.56 13.70 15.27
CA ASN A 132 30.47 13.19 16.63
C ASN A 132 31.58 13.85 17.46
N PRO A 133 31.24 14.70 18.45
CA PRO A 133 32.24 15.42 19.23
C PRO A 133 33.07 14.50 20.16
N ASP A 134 32.56 13.31 20.48
CA ASP A 134 33.23 12.38 21.39
C ASP A 134 34.24 11.50 20.65
N THR A 135 33.96 11.13 19.40
CA THR A 135 34.77 10.17 18.64
C THR A 135 35.51 10.79 17.45
N GLY A 136 35.15 12.01 17.08
CA GLY A 136 35.71 12.71 15.92
C GLY A 136 35.19 12.22 14.57
N ALA A 137 34.21 11.31 14.54
CA ALA A 137 33.56 10.87 13.31
C ALA A 137 32.97 12.05 12.53
N GLN A 138 33.22 12.11 11.23
CA GLN A 138 32.69 13.12 10.32
C GLN A 138 31.57 12.54 9.46
N VAL A 139 30.49 13.29 9.30
CA VAL A 139 29.30 12.89 8.55
C VAL A 139 28.88 14.01 7.61
N TYR A 140 28.79 13.68 6.32
CA TYR A 140 28.37 14.60 5.28
C TYR A 140 27.09 14.10 4.62
N VAL A 141 26.06 14.94 4.59
CA VAL A 141 24.87 14.72 3.77
C VAL A 141 24.93 15.67 2.58
N LEU A 142 25.11 15.14 1.38
CA LEU A 142 25.09 15.88 0.13
C LEU A 142 23.70 15.77 -0.47
N ARG A 143 23.07 16.89 -0.81
CA ARG A 143 21.72 16.94 -1.37
C ARG A 143 21.72 17.71 -2.69
N ASN A 144 21.14 17.09 -3.72
CA ASN A 144 20.91 17.71 -5.03
C ASN A 144 19.40 17.81 -5.28
N ASP A 145 18.90 19.04 -5.38
CA ASP A 145 17.48 19.28 -5.67
C ASP A 145 17.20 19.55 -7.16
N SER A 146 18.25 19.61 -8.00
CA SER A 146 18.11 19.81 -9.44
C SER A 146 17.64 18.54 -10.16
N ASP A 147 17.26 18.72 -11.42
CA ASP A 147 16.77 17.66 -12.31
C ASP A 147 17.90 16.93 -13.05
N GLU A 148 19.16 17.27 -12.75
CA GLU A 148 20.35 16.68 -13.37
C GLU A 148 21.25 16.05 -12.31
N GLN A 149 22.06 15.06 -12.70
CA GLN A 149 23.13 14.57 -11.85
C GLN A 149 24.23 15.62 -11.74
N VAL A 150 24.74 15.81 -10.52
CA VAL A 150 25.87 16.71 -10.25
C VAL A 150 27.04 15.89 -9.72
N THR A 151 28.23 16.13 -10.27
CA THR A 151 29.48 15.53 -9.78
C THR A 151 30.37 16.63 -9.23
N THR A 152 30.86 16.43 -8.01
CA THR A 152 31.73 17.38 -7.31
C THR A 152 32.85 16.62 -6.59
N ALA A 153 33.95 17.28 -6.24
CA ALA A 153 34.99 16.66 -5.42
C ALA A 153 34.49 16.37 -3.99
N LEU A 154 35.07 15.37 -3.33
CA LEU A 154 34.74 14.97 -1.96
C LEU A 154 34.84 16.18 -1.00
N PRO A 155 33.72 16.68 -0.47
CA PRO A 155 33.73 17.92 0.29
C PRO A 155 34.43 17.74 1.65
N GLY A 156 35.12 18.79 2.11
CA GLY A 156 35.72 18.83 3.44
C GLY A 156 37.05 18.10 3.59
N THR A 157 37.59 17.56 2.49
CA THR A 157 38.87 16.84 2.47
C THR A 157 39.83 17.44 1.43
N ALA A 158 41.12 17.12 1.54
CA ALA A 158 42.11 17.41 0.50
C ALA A 158 42.16 16.32 -0.60
N VAL A 159 41.28 15.32 -0.54
CA VAL A 159 41.27 14.19 -1.46
C VAL A 159 40.49 14.56 -2.72
N ASP A 160 41.14 14.45 -3.88
CA ASP A 160 40.52 14.69 -5.19
C ASP A 160 39.76 13.44 -5.67
N ALA A 161 38.69 13.08 -4.97
CA ALA A 161 37.82 11.95 -5.31
C ALA A 161 36.45 12.46 -5.79
N PRO A 162 35.96 12.05 -6.98
CA PRO A 162 34.67 12.49 -7.48
C PRO A 162 33.52 11.84 -6.71
N VAL A 163 32.52 12.65 -6.36
CA VAL A 163 31.26 12.23 -5.77
C VAL A 163 30.11 12.71 -6.66
N SER A 164 29.34 11.76 -7.18
CA SER A 164 28.12 12.04 -7.92
C SER A 164 26.89 11.96 -7.01
N VAL A 165 25.98 12.93 -7.16
CA VAL A 165 24.66 12.96 -6.53
C VAL A 165 23.61 13.05 -7.64
N GLY A 166 22.77 12.03 -7.73
CA GLY A 166 21.72 11.94 -8.74
C GLY A 166 20.69 13.08 -8.66
N PRO A 167 19.87 13.26 -9.70
CA PRO A 167 18.82 14.27 -9.71
C PRO A 167 17.83 14.03 -8.58
N ARG A 168 17.44 15.10 -7.88
CA ARG A 168 16.49 15.06 -6.74
C ARG A 168 16.83 14.01 -5.66
N ASP A 169 18.11 13.75 -5.45
CA ASP A 169 18.63 12.69 -4.57
C ASP A 169 19.56 13.25 -3.48
N ALA A 170 19.96 12.40 -2.54
CA ALA A 170 20.96 12.74 -1.54
C ALA A 170 21.92 11.59 -1.24
N LYS A 171 23.08 11.90 -0.68
CA LYS A 171 24.12 10.92 -0.36
C LYS A 171 24.67 11.14 1.03
N LEU A 172 24.91 10.05 1.76
CA LEU A 172 25.55 10.06 3.05
C LEU A 172 26.99 9.58 2.89
N LEU A 173 27.95 10.40 3.32
CA LEU A 173 29.37 10.07 3.32
C LEU A 173 29.88 10.14 4.75
N LEU A 174 30.76 9.21 5.11
CA LEU A 174 31.39 9.15 6.43
C LEU A 174 32.90 9.24 6.25
N GLY A 175 33.55 9.89 7.21
CA GLY A 175 34.99 9.89 7.40
C GLY A 175 35.30 9.80 8.89
N ASP A 176 36.51 9.39 9.23
CA ASP A 176 36.97 9.32 10.62
C ASP A 176 36.12 8.40 11.54
N VAL A 177 35.46 7.39 10.95
CA VAL A 177 34.54 6.46 11.65
C VAL A 177 35.21 5.13 11.91
N ARG A 178 34.95 4.53 13.08
CA ARG A 178 35.44 3.18 13.38
C ARG A 178 34.51 2.12 12.75
N LEU A 179 35.10 1.21 11.96
CA LEU A 179 34.44 0.06 11.37
C LEU A 179 35.10 -1.20 11.94
N GLY A 180 34.46 -1.85 12.91
CA GLY A 180 35.08 -2.93 13.67
C GLY A 180 36.37 -2.48 14.37
N HIS A 181 37.49 -3.13 14.06
CA HIS A 181 38.81 -2.81 14.60
C HIS A 181 39.63 -1.86 13.70
N ARG A 182 39.10 -1.43 12.55
CA ARG A 182 39.78 -0.50 11.63
C ARG A 182 39.07 0.84 11.59
N ARG A 183 39.74 1.86 11.06
CA ARG A 183 39.20 3.22 10.94
C ARG A 183 39.04 3.61 9.48
N LEU A 184 37.85 4.07 9.13
CA LEU A 184 37.53 4.64 7.83
C LEU A 184 38.10 6.06 7.77
N ALA A 185 39.01 6.31 6.84
CA ALA A 185 39.51 7.65 6.56
C ALA A 185 38.43 8.47 5.83
N TYR A 186 37.92 7.93 4.72
CA TYR A 186 36.82 8.51 3.95
C TYR A 186 36.10 7.47 3.08
N SER A 187 34.87 7.79 2.68
CA SER A 187 34.16 7.06 1.63
C SER A 187 33.48 8.03 0.66
N THR A 188 33.47 7.68 -0.64
CA THR A 188 32.65 8.37 -1.64
C THR A 188 31.27 7.75 -1.77
N VAL A 189 31.03 6.58 -1.17
CA VAL A 189 29.75 5.85 -1.13
C VAL A 189 29.27 5.67 0.30
N GLN A 190 27.99 5.34 0.48
CA GLN A 190 27.38 5.27 1.79
C GLN A 190 27.79 3.97 2.50
N PRO A 191 28.38 4.02 3.70
CA PRO A 191 28.43 2.85 4.57
C PRO A 191 27.01 2.42 4.93
N MET A 192 26.74 1.14 4.84
CA MET A 192 25.43 0.55 5.09
C MET A 192 25.37 -0.19 6.43
N LEU A 193 26.45 -0.88 6.82
CA LEU A 193 26.57 -1.52 8.13
C LEU A 193 28.03 -1.84 8.45
N SER A 194 28.35 -1.98 9.74
CA SER A 194 29.61 -2.56 10.21
C SER A 194 29.37 -3.52 11.39
N MET A 195 29.83 -4.76 11.28
CA MET A 195 29.61 -5.76 12.33
C MET A 195 30.71 -6.80 12.33
N THR A 196 30.94 -7.44 13.47
CA THR A 196 31.78 -8.65 13.52
C THR A 196 30.89 -9.87 13.30
N ALA A 197 31.27 -10.80 12.43
CA ALA A 197 30.60 -12.07 12.24
C ALA A 197 31.64 -13.21 12.24
N GLY A 198 31.50 -14.15 13.18
CA GLY A 198 32.43 -15.27 13.32
C GLY A 198 33.85 -14.81 13.71
N ARG A 199 34.76 -14.75 12.74
CA ARG A 199 36.15 -14.31 12.92
C ARG A 199 36.50 -13.04 12.13
N HIS A 200 35.53 -12.47 11.41
CA HIS A 200 35.76 -11.36 10.51
C HIS A 200 35.01 -10.12 10.99
N ASP A 201 35.63 -8.97 10.86
CA ASP A 201 34.88 -7.72 10.77
C ASP A 201 34.34 -7.55 9.36
N LEU A 202 33.11 -7.09 9.24
CA LEU A 202 32.41 -6.84 7.99
C LEU A 202 32.08 -5.35 7.92
N ALA A 203 32.34 -4.73 6.77
CA ALA A 203 31.86 -3.39 6.46
C ALA A 203 31.23 -3.40 5.07
N VAL A 204 29.94 -3.05 5.00
CA VAL A 204 29.19 -2.99 3.73
C VAL A 204 29.08 -1.54 3.30
N PHE A 205 29.39 -1.28 2.03
CA PHE A 205 29.21 0.00 1.36
C PHE A 205 28.20 -0.16 0.23
N ALA A 206 27.27 0.79 0.15
CA ALA A 206 26.21 0.82 -0.83
C ALA A 206 26.22 2.13 -1.63
N GLY A 207 25.90 2.03 -2.91
CA GLY A 207 25.79 3.16 -3.81
C GLY A 207 24.90 2.87 -5.00
N ARG A 208 24.94 3.74 -6.01
CA ARG A 208 24.08 3.57 -7.19
C ARG A 208 24.73 2.57 -8.15
N HIS A 209 23.91 1.92 -8.97
CA HIS A 209 24.42 1.07 -10.03
C HIS A 209 25.30 1.88 -11.00
N GLY A 210 26.47 1.36 -11.36
CA GLY A 210 27.44 2.01 -12.26
C GLY A 210 28.31 3.07 -11.58
N GLU A 211 28.14 3.32 -10.29
CA GLU A 211 28.97 4.25 -9.53
C GLU A 211 30.33 3.65 -9.17
N MET A 212 31.40 4.45 -9.27
CA MET A 212 32.71 4.06 -8.75
C MET A 212 32.81 4.37 -7.26
N ALA A 213 32.71 3.35 -6.41
CA ALA A 213 33.01 3.45 -5.00
C ALA A 213 34.51 3.68 -4.80
N GLN A 214 34.86 4.63 -3.93
CA GLN A 214 36.20 4.83 -3.42
C GLN A 214 36.13 4.89 -1.90
N VAL A 215 36.87 4.01 -1.22
CA VAL A 215 36.90 3.87 0.23
C VAL A 215 38.34 3.79 0.67
N ALA A 216 38.71 4.56 1.70
CA ALA A 216 40.03 4.49 2.29
C ALA A 216 39.96 4.13 3.77
N LEU A 217 40.77 3.16 4.19
CA LEU A 217 41.00 2.85 5.59
C LEU A 217 42.34 3.45 6.04
N ASP A 218 42.36 4.04 7.23
CA ASP A 218 43.63 4.37 7.90
C ASP A 218 44.34 3.05 8.24
N CYS A 219 45.59 2.93 7.82
CA CYS A 219 46.44 1.76 7.98
C CYS A 219 47.90 2.24 8.15
N ASP A 220 48.40 2.35 9.37
CA ASP A 220 49.79 2.75 9.64
C ASP A 220 50.78 1.72 9.05
N SER A 221 50.41 0.44 9.12
CA SER A 221 51.12 -0.67 8.49
C SER A 221 50.32 -1.23 7.31
N GLN A 222 51.01 -1.44 6.18
CA GLN A 222 50.38 -2.00 4.98
C GLN A 222 49.76 -3.38 5.28
N PRO A 223 48.43 -3.54 5.11
CA PRO A 223 47.78 -4.83 5.29
C PRO A 223 47.96 -5.72 4.05
N LEU A 224 47.86 -7.03 4.26
CA LEU A 224 47.67 -7.96 3.15
C LEU A 224 46.25 -7.77 2.61
N THR A 225 46.14 -7.35 1.35
CA THR A 225 44.84 -7.06 0.72
C THR A 225 44.61 -7.94 -0.49
N ASN A 226 43.50 -8.69 -0.46
CA ASN A 226 43.11 -9.64 -1.49
C ASN A 226 41.73 -9.25 -2.06
N ARG A 227 41.67 -8.96 -3.36
CA ARG A 227 40.36 -8.93 -4.06
C ARG A 227 39.89 -10.37 -4.22
N LEU A 228 38.63 -10.63 -3.85
CA LEU A 228 38.03 -11.96 -3.98
C LEU A 228 37.12 -12.07 -5.21
N ASP A 229 36.83 -10.92 -5.82
CA ASP A 229 36.12 -10.75 -7.08
C ASP A 229 37.02 -9.99 -8.08
N GLU A 230 36.66 -9.96 -9.35
CA GLU A 230 37.51 -9.39 -10.42
C GLU A 230 37.52 -7.86 -10.41
N GLU A 231 36.42 -7.27 -9.96
CA GLU A 231 36.06 -5.86 -10.07
C GLU A 231 36.86 -4.94 -9.12
N PRO A 232 37.12 -5.30 -7.85
CA PRO A 232 37.85 -4.42 -6.95
C PRO A 232 39.30 -4.21 -7.36
N ALA A 233 39.76 -2.98 -7.21
CA ALA A 233 41.17 -2.60 -7.24
C ALA A 233 41.56 -1.94 -5.90
N TRP A 234 42.83 -2.01 -5.54
CA TRP A 234 43.32 -1.38 -4.32
C TRP A 234 44.74 -0.85 -4.48
N SER A 235 45.08 0.16 -3.69
CA SER A 235 46.43 0.69 -3.52
C SER A 235 46.69 1.01 -2.06
N TYR A 236 47.95 0.96 -1.64
CA TYR A 236 48.37 1.43 -0.33
C TYR A 236 49.33 2.59 -0.51
N ASP A 237 48.97 3.75 0.05
CA ASP A 237 49.79 4.95 0.00
C ASP A 237 49.54 5.82 1.24
N GLN A 238 50.59 6.49 1.71
CA GLN A 238 50.53 7.45 2.83
C GLN A 238 49.78 6.93 4.08
N GLY A 239 50.02 5.68 4.48
CA GLY A 239 49.35 5.10 5.66
C GLY A 239 47.86 4.84 5.43
N ARG A 240 47.42 4.63 4.18
CA ARG A 240 46.03 4.37 3.83
C ARG A 240 45.90 3.25 2.82
N LEU A 241 44.97 2.33 3.08
CA LEU A 241 44.50 1.37 2.09
C LEU A 241 43.33 1.99 1.33
N ASN A 242 43.52 2.30 0.05
CA ASN A 242 42.49 2.82 -0.85
C ASN A 242 41.91 1.67 -1.69
N VAL A 243 40.59 1.54 -1.72
CA VAL A 243 39.85 0.52 -2.46
C VAL A 243 38.88 1.21 -3.42
N ALA A 244 38.89 0.79 -4.68
CA ALA A 244 38.00 1.28 -5.73
C ALA A 244 37.20 0.13 -6.33
N VAL A 245 35.88 0.31 -6.47
CA VAL A 245 34.97 -0.74 -6.97
C VAL A 245 33.87 -0.14 -7.87
N PRO A 246 33.66 -0.65 -9.09
CA PRO A 246 32.48 -0.35 -9.89
C PRO A 246 31.25 -1.06 -9.31
N LEU A 247 30.30 -0.31 -8.74
CA LEU A 247 29.13 -0.87 -8.08
C LEU A 247 28.14 -1.46 -9.10
N GLY A 248 27.66 -2.67 -8.80
CA GLY A 248 26.70 -3.40 -9.63
C GLY A 248 27.33 -4.28 -10.72
N ALA A 249 28.61 -4.08 -11.05
CA ALA A 249 29.39 -5.05 -11.83
C ALA A 249 29.66 -6.28 -10.96
N GLY A 250 29.32 -7.48 -11.43
CA GLY A 250 29.44 -8.73 -10.66
C GLY A 250 28.44 -8.88 -9.49
N GLY A 251 27.64 -7.86 -9.19
CA GLY A 251 26.64 -7.84 -8.12
C GLY A 251 27.22 -7.49 -6.74
N LEU A 252 27.85 -8.46 -6.07
CA LEU A 252 28.52 -8.27 -4.78
C LEU A 252 30.03 -8.41 -4.97
N ALA A 253 30.77 -7.36 -4.64
CA ALA A 253 32.23 -7.39 -4.68
C ALA A 253 32.83 -7.41 -3.26
N ARG A 254 33.89 -8.19 -3.07
CA ARG A 254 34.50 -8.48 -1.76
C ARG A 254 35.99 -8.21 -1.80
N VAL A 255 36.49 -7.54 -0.77
CA VAL A 255 37.92 -7.33 -0.51
C VAL A 255 38.25 -7.80 0.89
N LEU A 256 39.17 -8.76 0.99
CA LEU A 256 39.68 -9.27 2.26
C LEU A 256 40.94 -8.48 2.65
N VAL A 257 40.96 -7.98 3.87
CA VAL A 257 42.05 -7.19 4.46
C VAL A 257 42.53 -7.90 5.73
N GLU A 258 43.79 -8.31 5.72
CA GLU A 258 44.43 -9.11 6.76
C GLU A 258 45.68 -8.42 7.29
N ASN A 259 46.02 -8.62 8.57
CA ASN A 259 47.22 -8.07 9.20
C ASN A 259 47.29 -6.53 9.13
N GLY A 260 48.49 -5.95 9.25
CA GLY A 260 48.65 -4.50 9.41
C GLY A 260 48.32 -4.11 10.85
N ASP A 261 47.41 -3.16 11.03
CA ASP A 261 47.09 -2.61 12.37
C ASP A 261 46.11 -3.47 13.18
N SER A 262 45.62 -4.57 12.62
CA SER A 262 44.70 -5.48 13.32
C SER A 262 44.92 -6.94 12.92
N ASP A 263 44.96 -7.81 13.93
CA ASP A 263 44.97 -9.27 13.77
C ASP A 263 43.59 -9.83 13.40
N THR A 264 42.52 -9.02 13.47
CA THR A 264 41.18 -9.43 13.05
C THR A 264 41.01 -9.13 11.55
N PRO A 265 40.82 -10.16 10.70
CA PRO A 265 40.57 -9.96 9.28
C PRO A 265 39.29 -9.15 9.06
N MET A 266 39.30 -8.25 8.08
CA MET A 266 38.14 -7.47 7.66
C MET A 266 37.75 -7.84 6.24
N VAL A 267 36.46 -8.02 6.00
CA VAL A 267 35.88 -8.13 4.66
C VAL A 267 35.11 -6.85 4.34
N LEU A 268 35.58 -6.12 3.33
CA LEU A 268 34.86 -5.01 2.73
C LEU A 268 33.92 -5.56 1.66
N LEU A 269 32.65 -5.20 1.76
CA LEU A 269 31.58 -5.65 0.88
C LEU A 269 31.00 -4.44 0.14
N PHE A 270 30.88 -4.53 -1.18
CA PHE A 270 30.41 -3.44 -2.02
C PHE A 270 29.22 -3.89 -2.85
N VAL A 271 28.12 -3.12 -2.78
CA VAL A 271 26.86 -3.42 -3.47
C VAL A 271 26.23 -2.17 -4.07
N ASP A 272 25.45 -2.34 -5.13
CA ASP A 272 24.51 -1.31 -5.56
C ASP A 272 23.22 -1.33 -4.70
N ASP A 273 22.31 -0.39 -4.95
CA ASP A 273 21.02 -0.32 -4.22
C ASP A 273 20.22 -1.64 -4.28
N ALA A 274 20.30 -2.39 -5.39
CA ALA A 274 19.58 -3.65 -5.54
C ALA A 274 20.26 -4.80 -4.77
N GLY A 275 21.59 -4.82 -4.68
CA GLY A 275 22.35 -5.72 -3.83
C GLY A 275 22.18 -5.41 -2.33
N ALA A 276 22.11 -4.12 -1.98
CA ALA A 276 21.85 -3.67 -0.61
C ALA A 276 20.53 -4.23 -0.06
N GLN A 277 19.47 -4.32 -0.88
CA GLN A 277 18.20 -4.92 -0.42
C GLN A 277 18.28 -6.40 -0.06
N ARG A 278 19.34 -7.08 -0.52
CA ARG A 278 19.56 -8.51 -0.30
C ARG A 278 20.58 -8.77 0.82
N MET A 279 21.00 -7.74 1.56
CA MET A 279 21.90 -7.84 2.70
C MET A 279 21.10 -7.86 4.01
N TRP A 280 21.13 -9.00 4.70
CA TRP A 280 20.33 -9.27 5.88
C TRP A 280 21.21 -9.54 7.09
N PRO A 281 21.54 -8.52 7.89
CA PRO A 281 22.20 -8.74 9.16
C PRO A 281 21.19 -9.28 10.19
N TYR A 282 21.62 -10.23 11.01
CA TYR A 282 20.77 -10.87 12.02
C TYR A 282 21.57 -11.13 13.31
N GLU A 283 20.92 -11.02 14.46
CA GLU A 283 21.51 -11.36 15.75
C GLU A 283 20.94 -12.70 16.24
N THR A 284 21.82 -13.61 16.66
CA THR A 284 21.42 -14.87 17.28
C THR A 284 22.07 -15.00 18.65
N PRO A 285 21.56 -15.88 19.54
CA PRO A 285 22.24 -16.17 20.81
C PRO A 285 23.69 -16.68 20.64
N SER A 286 24.02 -17.26 19.47
CA SER A 286 25.38 -17.72 19.14
C SER A 286 26.25 -16.62 18.53
N GLY A 287 25.68 -15.44 18.27
CA GLY A 287 26.36 -14.27 17.73
C GLY A 287 25.69 -13.68 16.49
N PRO A 288 26.17 -12.50 16.07
CA PRO A 288 25.82 -11.83 14.82
C PRO A 288 26.15 -12.64 13.57
N LEU A 289 25.35 -12.45 12.52
CA LEU A 289 25.57 -13.00 11.18
C LEU A 289 25.11 -12.05 10.09
N LEU A 290 25.62 -12.24 8.88
CA LEU A 290 25.17 -11.55 7.67
C LEU A 290 24.80 -12.58 6.60
N VAL A 291 23.61 -12.44 6.02
CA VAL A 291 23.15 -13.24 4.88
C VAL A 291 23.02 -12.35 3.65
N HIS A 292 23.57 -12.79 2.52
CA HIS A 292 23.41 -12.16 1.22
C HIS A 292 22.70 -13.10 0.23
N GLY A 293 21.79 -12.56 -0.58
CA GLY A 293 21.21 -13.27 -1.73
C GLY A 293 19.68 -13.34 -1.80
N PRO A 294 18.97 -13.89 -0.80
CA PRO A 294 17.52 -14.04 -0.86
C PRO A 294 16.78 -12.69 -0.86
N ALA A 295 15.60 -12.67 -1.47
CA ALA A 295 14.77 -11.47 -1.58
C ALA A 295 14.24 -10.99 -0.22
N LEU A 296 14.08 -11.90 0.73
CA LEU A 296 13.76 -11.60 2.12
C LEU A 296 14.33 -12.69 3.04
N LEU A 297 14.99 -12.29 4.12
CA LEU A 297 15.28 -13.17 5.25
C LEU A 297 14.26 -12.91 6.37
N ARG A 298 13.60 -13.98 6.85
CA ARG A 298 12.58 -13.88 7.92
C ARG A 298 13.13 -14.28 9.28
N SER A 299 13.89 -15.36 9.33
CA SER A 299 14.50 -15.83 10.58
C SER A 299 15.81 -16.54 10.34
N ALA A 300 16.67 -16.48 11.35
CA ALA A 300 17.92 -17.22 11.42
C ALA A 300 18.06 -17.80 12.83
N THR A 301 18.32 -19.11 12.95
CA THR A 301 18.49 -19.77 14.24
C THR A 301 19.61 -20.79 14.16
N VAL A 302 20.54 -20.75 15.11
CA VAL A 302 21.63 -21.73 15.21
C VAL A 302 21.18 -22.89 16.12
N ARG A 303 21.35 -24.13 15.65
CA ARG A 303 21.13 -25.36 16.44
C ARG A 303 22.32 -26.29 16.23
N GLY A 304 23.10 -26.53 17.28
CA GLY A 304 24.38 -27.22 17.15
C GLY A 304 25.30 -26.45 16.20
N SER A 305 25.82 -27.12 15.16
CA SER A 305 26.63 -26.50 14.10
C SER A 305 25.82 -26.10 12.85
N THR A 306 24.49 -26.16 12.91
CA THR A 306 23.62 -25.87 11.75
C THR A 306 22.89 -24.54 11.92
N LEU A 307 22.98 -23.69 10.90
CA LEU A 307 22.20 -22.47 10.79
C LEU A 307 20.92 -22.71 9.99
N HIS A 308 19.79 -22.51 10.64
CA HIS A 308 18.47 -22.63 10.04
C HIS A 308 17.98 -21.27 9.58
N LEU A 309 17.89 -21.07 8.27
CA LEU A 309 17.38 -19.87 7.63
C LEU A 309 15.98 -20.12 7.08
N THR A 310 15.09 -19.15 7.27
CA THR A 310 13.79 -19.10 6.59
C THR A 310 13.63 -17.77 5.89
N GLY A 311 13.04 -17.77 4.70
CA GLY A 311 12.85 -16.55 3.93
C GLY A 311 12.21 -16.81 2.58
N ASP A 312 12.29 -15.80 1.71
CA ASP A 312 11.59 -15.80 0.44
C ASP A 312 12.55 -15.73 -0.75
N THR A 313 12.29 -16.55 -1.77
CA THR A 313 12.93 -16.48 -3.09
C THR A 313 11.88 -16.23 -4.18
N ALA A 314 12.01 -15.10 -4.88
CA ALA A 314 11.12 -14.75 -6.01
C ALA A 314 11.65 -15.26 -7.36
N GLY A 315 12.94 -15.53 -7.43
CA GLY A 315 13.66 -16.10 -8.57
C GLY A 315 14.88 -16.88 -8.07
N GLU A 316 15.60 -17.52 -8.98
CA GLU A 316 16.85 -18.19 -8.61
C GLU A 316 17.84 -17.17 -8.05
N THR A 317 18.52 -17.52 -6.96
CA THR A 317 19.44 -16.61 -6.29
C THR A 317 20.51 -17.36 -5.52
N GLY A 318 21.70 -16.77 -5.40
CA GLY A 318 22.76 -17.30 -4.55
C GLY A 318 22.39 -17.19 -3.07
N LEU A 319 23.20 -17.85 -2.23
CA LEU A 319 23.14 -17.67 -0.78
C LEU A 319 24.57 -17.66 -0.24
N GLU A 320 24.92 -16.59 0.45
CA GLU A 320 26.20 -16.46 1.15
C GLU A 320 25.96 -16.02 2.59
N VAL A 321 26.66 -16.66 3.52
CA VAL A 321 26.45 -16.46 4.95
C VAL A 321 27.78 -16.28 5.68
N TRP A 322 27.99 -15.12 6.29
CA TRP A 322 29.00 -14.96 7.34
C TRP A 322 28.37 -15.35 8.67
N ALA A 323 28.60 -16.59 9.08
CA ALA A 323 27.94 -17.21 10.22
C ALA A 323 28.73 -17.06 11.53
N PRO A 324 28.09 -17.26 12.70
CA PRO A 324 28.80 -17.32 13.98
C PRO A 324 29.74 -18.52 14.05
N ARG A 325 30.76 -18.44 14.91
CA ARG A 325 31.79 -19.49 15.06
C ARG A 325 31.15 -20.85 15.36
N GLY A 326 31.70 -21.91 14.77
CA GLY A 326 31.21 -23.28 14.95
C GLY A 326 30.06 -23.69 14.02
N THR A 327 29.54 -22.77 13.22
CA THR A 327 28.56 -23.09 12.17
C THR A 327 29.26 -23.72 10.97
N THR A 328 28.81 -24.90 10.56
CA THR A 328 29.38 -25.66 9.43
C THR A 328 28.34 -26.11 8.41
N ALA A 329 27.05 -25.92 8.69
CA ALA A 329 25.95 -26.34 7.83
C ALA A 329 24.85 -25.28 7.80
N VAL A 330 24.11 -25.21 6.68
CA VAL A 330 22.99 -24.30 6.50
C VAL A 330 21.77 -25.08 6.01
N THR A 331 20.59 -24.71 6.50
CA THR A 331 19.31 -25.12 5.89
C THR A 331 18.56 -23.89 5.42
N TRP A 332 17.94 -23.95 4.24
CA TRP A 332 17.03 -22.95 3.72
C TRP A 332 15.60 -23.49 3.68
N ASN A 333 14.66 -22.82 4.35
CA ASN A 333 13.25 -23.22 4.44
C ASN A 333 13.08 -24.71 4.83
N GLY A 334 13.90 -25.16 5.79
CA GLY A 334 13.89 -26.53 6.32
C GLY A 334 14.64 -27.57 5.49
N ARG A 335 15.18 -27.21 4.31
CA ARG A 335 15.96 -28.11 3.46
C ARG A 335 17.46 -27.85 3.62
N PRO A 336 18.30 -28.87 3.85
CA PRO A 336 19.75 -28.71 3.82
C PRO A 336 20.21 -28.18 2.47
N VAL A 337 21.14 -27.23 2.49
CA VAL A 337 21.80 -26.72 1.29
C VAL A 337 23.29 -27.00 1.38
N ARG A 338 23.90 -27.37 0.25
CA ARG A 338 25.34 -27.63 0.21
C ARG A 338 26.09 -26.32 0.14
N THR A 339 27.08 -26.15 1.00
CA THR A 339 27.87 -24.92 1.07
C THR A 339 29.35 -25.24 1.10
N THR A 340 30.15 -24.38 0.49
CA THR A 340 31.61 -24.36 0.64
C THR A 340 32.04 -23.17 1.48
N VAL A 341 33.20 -23.27 2.11
CA VAL A 341 33.80 -22.14 2.83
C VAL A 341 34.59 -21.30 1.82
N SER A 342 34.25 -20.02 1.70
CA SER A 342 34.97 -19.08 0.83
C SER A 342 36.28 -18.60 1.47
N ARG A 343 37.11 -17.92 0.69
CA ARG A 343 38.29 -17.20 1.22
C ARG A 343 37.94 -16.08 2.19
N ALA A 344 36.73 -15.52 2.12
CA ALA A 344 36.20 -14.55 3.08
C ALA A 344 35.65 -15.21 4.37
N GLY A 345 35.79 -16.52 4.53
CA GLY A 345 35.28 -17.27 5.68
C GLY A 345 33.75 -17.34 5.76
N SER A 346 33.05 -17.04 4.66
CA SER A 346 31.61 -17.22 4.52
C SER A 346 31.27 -18.64 4.04
N LEU A 347 30.06 -19.11 4.35
CA LEU A 347 29.46 -20.29 3.76
C LEU A 347 28.72 -19.87 2.48
N VAL A 348 29.19 -20.32 1.32
CA VAL A 348 28.63 -20.01 0.00
C VAL A 348 27.93 -21.24 -0.54
N LEU A 349 26.68 -21.07 -0.97
CA LEU A 349 25.89 -22.11 -1.61
C LEU A 349 26.56 -22.64 -2.88
N GLU A 350 26.62 -23.97 -2.99
CA GLU A 350 26.92 -24.64 -4.25
C GLU A 350 25.67 -24.58 -5.16
N GLY A 351 25.68 -23.68 -6.14
CA GLY A 351 24.55 -23.45 -7.05
C GLY A 351 23.64 -22.31 -6.61
N LEU A 352 22.34 -22.42 -6.91
CA LEU A 352 21.35 -21.39 -6.62
C LEU A 352 20.18 -21.97 -5.82
N LEU A 353 19.63 -21.16 -4.91
CA LEU A 353 18.33 -21.43 -4.32
C LEU A 353 17.29 -21.35 -5.44
N PRO A 354 16.30 -22.27 -5.47
CA PRO A 354 15.27 -22.25 -6.49
C PRO A 354 14.39 -21.01 -6.35
N GLY A 355 13.91 -20.51 -7.49
CA GLY A 355 12.85 -19.51 -7.54
C GLY A 355 11.47 -20.10 -7.18
N VAL A 356 10.44 -19.30 -7.41
CA VAL A 356 9.05 -19.70 -7.16
C VAL A 356 8.41 -20.34 -8.39
N ASN A 357 7.75 -21.48 -8.20
CA ASN A 357 6.80 -22.00 -9.17
C ASN A 357 5.52 -21.16 -9.10
N ARG A 358 5.26 -20.37 -10.15
CA ARG A 358 4.11 -19.47 -10.18
C ARG A 358 2.81 -20.28 -10.26
N PRO A 359 1.84 -20.07 -9.36
CA PRO A 359 0.59 -20.81 -9.38
C PRO A 359 -0.26 -20.39 -10.58
N GLU A 360 -0.92 -21.36 -11.19
CA GLU A 360 -1.97 -21.11 -12.18
C GLU A 360 -3.26 -20.67 -11.46
N LEU A 361 -3.93 -19.66 -12.04
CA LEU A 361 -5.17 -19.13 -11.49
C LEU A 361 -6.35 -19.58 -12.36
N PRO A 362 -7.44 -20.09 -11.76
CA PRO A 362 -8.59 -20.57 -12.52
C PRO A 362 -9.36 -19.41 -13.17
N ALA A 363 -9.99 -19.70 -14.30
CA ALA A 363 -10.99 -18.82 -14.87
C ALA A 363 -12.23 -18.73 -13.97
N LEU A 364 -12.81 -17.54 -13.84
CA LEU A 364 -14.04 -17.32 -13.08
C LEU A 364 -15.25 -17.58 -13.98
N THR A 365 -15.80 -18.78 -13.90
CA THR A 365 -16.91 -19.26 -14.75
C THR A 365 -18.15 -19.60 -13.93
N GLY A 366 -19.23 -20.08 -14.56
CA GLY A 366 -20.40 -20.59 -13.83
C GLY A 366 -21.22 -19.52 -13.09
N TRP A 367 -21.18 -18.28 -13.55
CA TRP A 367 -21.87 -17.17 -12.90
C TRP A 367 -23.38 -17.35 -12.86
N ARG A 368 -23.96 -16.95 -11.73
CA ARG A 368 -25.41 -16.81 -11.54
C ARG A 368 -25.74 -15.36 -11.23
N ARG A 369 -26.95 -14.93 -11.57
CA ARG A 369 -27.40 -13.56 -11.36
C ARG A 369 -28.80 -13.44 -10.81
N ARG A 370 -29.01 -12.37 -10.06
CA ARG A 370 -30.32 -11.94 -9.56
C ARG A 370 -30.39 -10.42 -9.52
N ALA A 371 -31.41 -9.85 -10.15
CA ALA A 371 -31.72 -8.44 -9.98
C ALA A 371 -32.30 -8.21 -8.58
N GLU A 372 -31.96 -7.09 -7.95
CA GLU A 372 -32.64 -6.63 -6.75
C GLU A 372 -33.41 -5.32 -7.03
N ASN A 373 -33.63 -4.53 -5.98
CA ASN A 373 -34.53 -3.38 -5.86
C ASN A 373 -36.00 -3.75 -5.56
N PRO A 374 -36.31 -4.79 -4.75
CA PRO A 374 -37.70 -5.01 -4.35
C PRO A 374 -38.31 -3.80 -3.64
N GLU A 375 -37.50 -2.97 -2.98
CA GLU A 375 -37.91 -1.73 -2.32
C GLU A 375 -38.60 -0.72 -3.26
N ALA A 376 -38.25 -0.75 -4.54
CA ALA A 376 -38.84 0.14 -5.53
C ALA A 376 -40.29 -0.25 -5.87
N ASP A 377 -40.67 -1.51 -5.69
CA ASP A 377 -42.03 -2.00 -5.95
C ASP A 377 -43.04 -1.34 -4.99
N PRO A 378 -44.17 -0.79 -5.47
CA PRO A 378 -45.17 -0.17 -4.60
C PRO A 378 -45.78 -1.15 -3.57
N GLY A 379 -45.83 -2.45 -3.90
CA GLY A 379 -46.35 -3.51 -3.03
C GLY A 379 -45.34 -4.07 -2.03
N TYR A 380 -44.09 -3.62 -2.04
CA TYR A 380 -43.08 -4.07 -1.07
C TYR A 380 -43.47 -3.67 0.37
N ASP A 381 -43.39 -4.63 1.28
CA ASP A 381 -43.66 -4.40 2.71
C ASP A 381 -42.44 -3.79 3.41
N ASP A 382 -42.57 -2.53 3.81
CA ASP A 382 -41.59 -1.79 4.61
C ASP A 382 -42.08 -1.55 6.05
N SER A 383 -43.07 -2.32 6.54
CA SER A 383 -43.61 -2.19 7.90
C SER A 383 -42.54 -2.28 8.99
N GLY A 384 -41.51 -3.10 8.77
CA GLY A 384 -40.37 -3.24 9.68
C GLY A 384 -39.28 -2.17 9.53
N TRP A 385 -39.42 -1.20 8.62
CA TRP A 385 -38.43 -0.13 8.47
C TRP A 385 -38.64 0.96 9.50
N ARG A 386 -37.55 1.67 9.83
CA ARG A 386 -37.62 2.80 10.74
C ARG A 386 -38.40 3.95 10.08
N THR A 387 -39.37 4.49 10.79
CA THR A 387 -40.05 5.73 10.37
C THR A 387 -39.07 6.90 10.49
N ALA A 388 -39.07 7.78 9.49
CA ALA A 388 -38.28 9.01 9.53
C ALA A 388 -39.16 10.19 9.99
N ASP A 389 -39.26 10.33 11.32
CA ASP A 389 -40.12 11.28 12.03
C ASP A 389 -39.36 12.20 13.01
N LEU A 390 -38.02 12.10 13.06
CA LEU A 390 -37.20 12.99 13.86
C LEU A 390 -37.31 14.42 13.33
N THR A 391 -37.43 15.41 14.22
CA THR A 391 -37.52 16.85 13.86
C THR A 391 -36.26 17.64 14.16
N ALA A 392 -35.29 17.02 14.85
CA ALA A 392 -34.00 17.60 15.21
C ALA A 392 -32.89 16.58 14.98
N SER A 393 -31.69 17.07 14.68
CA SER A 393 -30.50 16.26 14.41
C SER A 393 -29.32 16.75 15.24
N HIS A 394 -28.41 15.84 15.58
CA HIS A 394 -27.12 16.18 16.18
C HIS A 394 -26.05 16.56 15.14
N SER A 395 -26.40 16.51 13.85
CA SER A 395 -25.55 16.92 12.75
C SER A 395 -25.36 18.44 12.70
N ILE A 396 -24.24 18.88 12.13
CA ILE A 396 -24.05 20.28 11.71
C ILE A 396 -24.85 20.65 10.46
N THR A 397 -25.49 19.67 9.81
CA THR A 397 -26.33 19.90 8.63
C THR A 397 -27.69 20.45 9.07
N PRO A 398 -28.13 21.62 8.57
CA PRO A 398 -29.46 22.14 8.88
C PRO A 398 -30.58 21.24 8.35
N VAL A 399 -31.56 20.96 9.20
CA VAL A 399 -32.82 20.29 8.87
C VAL A 399 -33.75 21.33 8.22
N PRO A 400 -34.22 21.10 6.98
CA PRO A 400 -35.10 22.05 6.31
C PRO A 400 -36.45 22.19 7.00
N ASP A 401 -36.94 23.43 7.13
CA ASP A 401 -38.22 23.73 7.79
C ASP A 401 -39.38 22.91 7.21
N GLY A 402 -40.19 22.35 8.11
CA GLY A 402 -41.37 21.56 7.74
C GLY A 402 -41.07 20.16 7.19
N GLN A 403 -39.82 19.71 7.16
CA GLN A 403 -39.44 18.34 6.78
C GLN A 403 -38.86 17.56 7.98
N PRO A 404 -39.07 16.24 8.05
CA PRO A 404 -38.36 15.41 9.01
C PRO A 404 -36.86 15.35 8.66
N VAL A 405 -36.04 14.98 9.63
CA VAL A 405 -34.66 14.59 9.40
C VAL A 405 -34.63 13.39 8.48
N LEU A 406 -33.83 13.47 7.42
CA LEU A 406 -33.60 12.37 6.47
C LEU A 406 -32.13 11.90 6.47
N PHE A 407 -31.31 12.42 7.37
CA PHE A 407 -29.88 12.07 7.43
C PHE A 407 -29.72 10.65 7.98
N ALA A 408 -28.95 9.82 7.29
CA ALA A 408 -28.84 8.39 7.57
C ALA A 408 -28.29 8.10 8.98
N ASP A 409 -27.34 8.91 9.45
CA ASP A 409 -26.69 8.75 10.76
C ASP A 409 -27.64 8.91 11.94
N ASP A 410 -28.61 9.83 11.87
CA ASP A 410 -29.63 10.02 12.92
C ASP A 410 -30.52 8.79 13.09
N TYR A 411 -30.55 7.92 12.07
CA TYR A 411 -31.27 6.65 12.09
C TYR A 411 -30.38 5.42 12.36
N GLY A 412 -29.08 5.62 12.64
CA GLY A 412 -28.12 4.55 12.93
C GLY A 412 -27.50 3.90 11.70
N PHE A 413 -27.66 4.50 10.52
CA PHE A 413 -27.13 3.98 9.25
C PHE A 413 -25.92 4.78 8.80
N HIS A 414 -24.73 4.34 9.22
CA HIS A 414 -23.49 5.10 9.06
C HIS A 414 -22.70 4.78 7.79
N TYR A 415 -22.92 3.59 7.21
CA TYR A 415 -22.10 3.08 6.11
C TYR A 415 -22.92 2.31 5.09
N GLY A 416 -22.46 2.39 3.84
CA GLY A 416 -23.06 1.74 2.69
C GLY A 416 -24.42 2.30 2.30
N ASP A 417 -25.05 1.66 1.31
CA ASP A 417 -26.26 2.15 0.69
C ASP A 417 -27.44 2.26 1.67
N VAL A 418 -28.29 3.28 1.50
CA VAL A 418 -29.46 3.56 2.32
C VAL A 418 -30.68 3.77 1.44
N TRP A 419 -31.75 3.06 1.74
CA TRP A 419 -33.04 3.20 1.08
C TRP A 419 -33.98 4.12 1.87
N TYR A 420 -34.73 4.92 1.11
CA TYR A 420 -35.80 5.77 1.59
C TYR A 420 -37.08 5.43 0.81
N ARG A 421 -38.20 5.27 1.51
CA ARG A 421 -39.53 5.10 0.90
C ARG A 421 -40.48 6.17 1.40
N GLY A 422 -40.83 7.08 0.51
CA GLY A 422 -41.73 8.20 0.73
C GLY A 422 -43.12 7.89 0.19
N ARG A 423 -44.15 8.00 1.03
CA ARG A 423 -45.55 7.84 0.61
C ARG A 423 -46.15 9.21 0.30
N ILE A 424 -46.66 9.34 -0.93
CA ILE A 424 -47.32 10.54 -1.45
C ILE A 424 -48.82 10.23 -1.55
N ALA A 425 -49.65 11.02 -0.87
CA ALA A 425 -51.09 10.79 -0.82
C ALA A 425 -51.81 11.17 -2.11
N ASP A 426 -51.35 12.22 -2.81
CA ASP A 426 -51.91 12.70 -4.07
C ASP A 426 -50.79 13.24 -4.98
N ALA A 427 -50.65 12.67 -6.17
CA ALA A 427 -49.63 13.06 -7.14
C ALA A 427 -50.22 13.64 -8.45
N ARG A 428 -51.52 14.00 -8.48
CA ARG A 428 -52.18 14.51 -9.70
C ARG A 428 -51.47 15.67 -10.37
N GLY A 429 -50.93 16.59 -9.57
CA GLY A 429 -50.21 17.74 -10.06
C GLY A 429 -48.68 17.56 -10.06
N LEU A 430 -48.17 16.39 -9.65
CA LEU A 430 -46.75 16.20 -9.44
C LEU A 430 -46.00 16.23 -10.78
N GLU A 431 -45.32 17.33 -11.06
CA GLU A 431 -44.54 17.52 -12.29
C GLU A 431 -43.10 17.09 -12.13
N THR A 432 -42.52 17.38 -10.96
CA THR A 432 -41.10 17.18 -10.70
C THR A 432 -40.87 16.79 -9.25
N VAL A 433 -39.97 15.83 -9.06
CA VAL A 433 -39.42 15.47 -7.74
C VAL A 433 -37.98 15.97 -7.68
N SER A 434 -37.71 16.91 -6.79
CA SER A 434 -36.37 17.42 -6.52
C SER A 434 -35.83 16.81 -5.24
N LEU A 435 -34.65 16.18 -5.29
CA LEU A 435 -34.01 15.49 -4.19
C LEU A 435 -32.67 16.15 -3.91
N SER A 436 -32.53 16.75 -2.72
CA SER A 436 -31.25 17.22 -2.21
C SER A 436 -30.61 16.13 -1.38
N TYR A 437 -29.36 15.80 -1.62
CA TYR A 437 -28.65 14.75 -0.90
C TYR A 437 -27.18 15.11 -0.68
N ARG A 438 -26.59 14.50 0.35
CA ARG A 438 -25.22 14.75 0.80
C ARG A 438 -24.48 13.43 1.00
N THR A 439 -23.26 13.36 0.52
CA THR A 439 -22.40 12.18 0.56
C THR A 439 -20.95 12.58 0.81
N GLY A 440 -20.03 11.62 0.81
CA GLY A 440 -18.63 11.85 0.49
C GLY A 440 -18.37 11.89 -1.02
N THR A 441 -17.10 11.80 -1.38
CA THR A 441 -16.62 11.68 -2.76
C THR A 441 -17.32 10.53 -3.49
N GLN A 442 -17.70 10.76 -4.75
CA GLN A 442 -18.32 9.73 -5.59
C GLN A 442 -19.65 9.17 -5.06
N GLY A 443 -20.47 9.92 -4.32
CA GLY A 443 -21.83 9.50 -3.97
C GLY A 443 -22.76 9.24 -5.17
N LEU A 444 -23.86 8.53 -4.93
CA LEU A 444 -24.87 8.14 -5.93
C LEU A 444 -26.27 8.30 -5.36
N LEU A 445 -27.23 8.70 -6.18
CA LEU A 445 -28.65 8.67 -5.89
C LEU A 445 -29.40 8.06 -7.06
N MET A 446 -30.30 7.10 -6.80
CA MET A 446 -31.24 6.55 -7.78
C MET A 446 -32.67 6.71 -7.25
N ALA A 447 -33.61 7.10 -8.11
CA ALA A 447 -35.00 7.29 -7.71
C ALA A 447 -35.98 6.50 -8.60
N TRP A 448 -37.06 6.02 -7.98
CA TRP A 448 -38.19 5.34 -8.62
C TRP A 448 -39.51 5.86 -8.07
N LEU A 449 -40.54 5.88 -8.92
CA LEU A 449 -41.92 6.11 -8.52
C LEU A 449 -42.76 4.90 -8.91
N ASP A 450 -43.32 4.20 -7.93
CA ASP A 450 -44.06 2.94 -8.10
C ASP A 450 -43.31 1.91 -8.96
N GLY A 451 -42.02 1.73 -8.68
CA GLY A 451 -41.14 0.79 -9.38
C GLY A 451 -40.62 1.29 -10.73
N ARG A 452 -41.13 2.41 -11.26
CA ARG A 452 -40.62 3.01 -12.50
C ARG A 452 -39.43 3.93 -12.23
N PRO A 453 -38.28 3.72 -12.91
CA PRO A 453 -37.11 4.60 -12.76
C PRO A 453 -37.42 6.05 -13.14
N LEU A 454 -37.09 6.99 -12.25
CA LEU A 454 -37.12 8.42 -12.53
C LEU A 454 -35.75 8.93 -13.03
N GLY A 455 -34.68 8.34 -12.53
CA GLY A 455 -33.31 8.65 -12.95
C GLY A 455 -32.27 8.46 -11.84
N THR A 456 -31.02 8.72 -12.23
CA THR A 456 -29.84 8.59 -11.37
C THR A 456 -29.03 9.89 -11.39
N HIS A 457 -28.46 10.27 -10.25
CA HIS A 457 -27.47 11.33 -10.14
C HIS A 457 -26.19 10.81 -9.49
N ARG A 458 -25.04 11.29 -9.96
CA ARG A 458 -23.70 10.91 -9.50
C ARG A 458 -22.94 12.16 -9.06
N MET A 459 -22.23 12.06 -7.93
CA MET A 459 -21.28 13.13 -7.58
C MET A 459 -20.14 13.16 -8.61
N PRO A 460 -19.62 14.36 -8.94
CA PRO A 460 -18.53 14.49 -9.89
C PRO A 460 -17.23 13.87 -9.36
N VAL A 461 -16.33 13.54 -10.29
CA VAL A 461 -14.97 13.07 -9.99
C VAL A 461 -14.16 14.22 -9.38
N PRO A 462 -13.47 14.01 -8.25
CA PRO A 462 -12.58 15.03 -7.70
C PRO A 462 -11.49 15.43 -8.69
N GLY A 463 -11.29 16.73 -8.85
CA GLY A 463 -10.10 17.32 -9.46
C GLY A 463 -9.01 17.58 -8.40
N ALA A 464 -7.87 18.09 -8.85
CA ALA A 464 -6.75 18.42 -7.96
C ALA A 464 -7.12 19.46 -6.87
N ASP A 465 -8.03 20.38 -7.18
CA ASP A 465 -8.53 21.44 -6.30
C ASP A 465 -9.63 20.98 -5.33
N THR A 466 -10.18 19.78 -5.55
CA THR A 466 -11.35 19.26 -4.84
C THR A 466 -11.12 17.89 -4.21
N ALA A 467 -9.91 17.34 -4.33
CA ALA A 467 -9.50 16.06 -3.74
C ALA A 467 -9.74 15.99 -2.23
N ASP A 468 -9.52 17.10 -1.52
CA ASP A 468 -9.63 17.18 -0.05
C ASP A 468 -10.98 17.76 0.42
N ARG A 469 -11.97 17.93 -0.47
CA ARG A 469 -13.27 18.56 -0.13
C ARG A 469 -14.03 17.80 0.97
N GLY A 470 -13.86 16.48 1.05
CA GLY A 470 -14.46 15.61 2.06
C GLY A 470 -15.97 15.39 1.93
N THR A 471 -16.77 16.46 1.93
CA THR A 471 -18.24 16.41 1.86
C THR A 471 -18.76 17.00 0.54
N TRP A 472 -19.67 16.27 -0.11
CA TRP A 472 -20.27 16.64 -1.39
C TRP A 472 -21.80 16.70 -1.28
N ASN A 473 -22.43 17.65 -1.95
CA ASN A 473 -23.88 17.77 -2.00
C ASN A 473 -24.38 18.16 -3.38
N ALA A 474 -25.58 17.71 -3.71
CA ALA A 474 -26.26 18.06 -4.94
C ALA A 474 -27.78 18.08 -4.72
N THR A 475 -28.48 18.83 -5.56
CA THR A 475 -29.93 18.77 -5.71
C THR A 475 -30.25 18.41 -7.14
N VAL A 476 -30.92 17.27 -7.34
CA VAL A 476 -31.31 16.78 -8.66
C VAL A 476 -32.83 16.81 -8.80
N SER A 477 -33.32 17.18 -9.98
CA SER A 477 -34.75 17.24 -10.30
C SER A 477 -35.10 16.21 -11.37
N PHE A 478 -36.05 15.34 -11.08
CA PHE A 478 -36.57 14.35 -12.02
C PHE A 478 -37.98 14.71 -12.46
N ALA A 479 -38.22 14.73 -13.77
CA ALA A 479 -39.56 14.88 -14.31
C ALA A 479 -40.39 13.63 -13.98
N VAL A 480 -41.63 13.83 -13.55
CA VAL A 480 -42.57 12.74 -13.32
C VAL A 480 -43.40 12.52 -14.59
N PRO A 481 -43.34 11.33 -15.22
CA PRO A 481 -44.15 11.01 -16.38
C PRO A 481 -45.64 11.22 -16.11
N ALA A 482 -46.39 11.72 -17.10
CA ALA A 482 -47.80 12.07 -16.94
C ALA A 482 -48.65 10.85 -16.50
N GLU A 483 -48.30 9.65 -16.95
CA GLU A 483 -48.95 8.39 -16.60
C GLU A 483 -48.76 7.96 -15.14
N LEU A 484 -47.84 8.60 -14.41
CA LEU A 484 -47.64 8.40 -12.97
C LEU A 484 -48.30 9.48 -12.10
N ARG A 485 -49.00 10.45 -12.71
CA ARG A 485 -49.67 11.55 -12.01
C ARG A 485 -51.10 11.17 -11.69
N GLY A 486 -51.31 10.52 -10.55
CA GLY A 486 -52.61 9.99 -10.14
C GLY A 486 -53.10 10.48 -8.78
N ARG A 487 -54.38 10.21 -8.49
CA ARG A 487 -54.98 10.35 -7.14
C ARG A 487 -54.61 9.20 -6.19
N ALA A 488 -54.05 8.13 -6.73
CA ALA A 488 -53.69 6.97 -5.93
C ALA A 488 -52.56 7.32 -4.97
N ARG A 489 -52.38 6.50 -3.93
CA ARG A 489 -51.18 6.57 -3.11
C ARG A 489 -50.00 6.12 -3.96
N HIS A 490 -48.96 6.94 -4.01
CA HIS A 490 -47.73 6.67 -4.75
C HIS A 490 -46.58 6.44 -3.78
N VAL A 491 -45.62 5.60 -4.17
CA VAL A 491 -44.41 5.31 -3.42
C VAL A 491 -43.20 5.81 -4.18
N LEU A 492 -42.57 6.85 -3.64
CA LEU A 492 -41.26 7.34 -4.08
C LEU A 492 -40.18 6.56 -3.35
N SER A 493 -39.42 5.74 -4.08
CA SER A 493 -38.29 4.99 -3.54
C SER A 493 -36.99 5.63 -3.98
N VAL A 494 -36.10 5.90 -3.03
CA VAL A 494 -34.80 6.53 -3.28
C VAL A 494 -33.70 5.68 -2.66
N LEU A 495 -32.73 5.28 -3.48
CA LEU A 495 -31.49 4.67 -3.02
C LEU A 495 -30.42 5.75 -3.01
N VAL A 496 -29.83 6.02 -1.85
CA VAL A 496 -28.66 6.88 -1.72
C VAL A 496 -27.47 6.01 -1.35
N ARG A 497 -26.36 6.16 -2.07
CA ARG A 497 -25.06 5.66 -1.64
C ARG A 497 -24.32 6.79 -0.92
N PRO A 498 -24.43 6.89 0.41
CA PRO A 498 -23.51 7.71 1.15
C PRO A 498 -22.11 7.12 1.01
N MET A 499 -21.16 8.02 0.89
CA MET A 499 -19.73 7.72 0.87
C MET A 499 -19.12 8.34 2.13
N GLN A 500 -17.81 8.23 2.27
CA GLN A 500 -17.05 8.53 3.49
C GLN A 500 -17.43 9.84 4.20
N HIS A 501 -17.28 9.85 5.53
CA HIS A 501 -17.27 11.08 6.31
C HIS A 501 -15.95 11.82 6.10
N ALA A 502 -16.01 13.16 6.10
CA ALA A 502 -14.81 13.96 5.98
C ALA A 502 -13.93 13.80 7.23
N ASP A 503 -12.65 13.53 7.02
CA ASP A 503 -11.58 13.82 7.98
C ASP A 503 -11.06 15.23 7.68
N GLY A 504 -10.94 16.09 8.70
CA GLY A 504 -10.58 17.49 8.44
C GLY A 504 -10.17 18.27 9.68
N GLU A 505 -9.46 19.38 9.42
CA GLU A 505 -9.00 20.34 10.44
C GLU A 505 -10.15 21.01 11.19
N GLU A 506 -11.32 21.13 10.55
CA GLU A 506 -12.53 21.60 11.21
C GLU A 506 -13.08 20.48 12.13
N PRO A 507 -13.09 20.67 13.46
CA PRO A 507 -13.43 19.61 14.42
C PRO A 507 -14.87 19.09 14.33
N SER A 508 -15.67 19.59 13.40
CA SER A 508 -17.08 19.24 13.22
C SER A 508 -17.41 18.59 11.87
N ALA A 509 -16.48 18.58 10.91
CA ALA A 509 -16.76 18.16 9.53
C ALA A 509 -17.27 16.71 9.42
N TYR A 510 -16.80 15.81 10.30
CA TYR A 510 -17.27 14.42 10.35
C TYR A 510 -18.74 14.30 10.76
N ARG A 511 -19.31 15.31 11.43
CA ARG A 511 -20.73 15.37 11.85
C ARG A 511 -21.67 15.81 10.72
N ALA A 512 -21.16 16.12 9.52
CA ALA A 512 -22.01 16.48 8.39
C ALA A 512 -22.88 15.28 7.97
N GLY A 513 -24.19 15.41 8.13
CA GLY A 513 -25.15 14.34 7.85
C GLY A 513 -25.05 13.80 6.43
N ARG A 514 -25.14 12.47 6.30
CA ARG A 514 -25.11 11.75 5.03
C ARG A 514 -26.52 11.31 4.61
N GLY A 515 -26.72 11.02 3.32
CA GLY A 515 -27.99 10.53 2.79
C GLY A 515 -28.85 11.63 2.17
N LEU A 516 -30.17 11.43 2.17
CA LEU A 516 -31.13 12.41 1.66
C LEU A 516 -31.25 13.58 2.65
N ARG A 517 -31.31 14.82 2.15
CA ARG A 517 -31.46 16.04 2.97
C ARG A 517 -32.86 16.62 2.89
N SER A 518 -33.44 16.66 1.69
CA SER A 518 -34.79 17.16 1.49
C SER A 518 -35.38 16.65 0.19
N VAL A 519 -36.71 16.69 0.16
CA VAL A 519 -37.51 16.51 -1.03
C VAL A 519 -38.31 17.78 -1.31
N ALA A 520 -38.44 18.14 -2.57
CA ALA A 520 -39.39 19.16 -3.02
C ALA A 520 -40.24 18.57 -4.15
N LEU A 521 -41.56 18.69 -4.01
CA LEU A 521 -42.54 18.22 -4.98
C LEU A 521 -43.11 19.44 -5.70
N LYS A 522 -42.81 19.58 -7.00
CA LYS A 522 -43.34 20.69 -7.80
C LYS A 522 -44.67 20.30 -8.44
N GLY A 523 -45.65 21.18 -8.35
CA GLY A 523 -46.97 21.03 -8.96
C GLY A 523 -47.99 20.24 -8.11
N ALA A 524 -47.55 19.63 -7.00
CA ALA A 524 -48.42 19.03 -6.01
C ALA A 524 -48.09 19.58 -4.62
N ASP A 525 -49.12 20.01 -3.88
CA ASP A 525 -49.00 20.35 -2.45
C ASP A 525 -49.25 19.09 -1.62
N ALA A 526 -48.24 18.21 -1.59
CA ALA A 526 -48.34 16.91 -0.95
C ALA A 526 -47.25 16.72 0.10
N THR A 527 -47.63 16.29 1.30
CA THR A 527 -46.69 15.86 2.34
C THR A 527 -46.21 14.45 2.06
N VAL A 528 -44.91 14.20 2.27
CA VAL A 528 -44.31 12.87 2.13
C VAL A 528 -44.03 12.30 3.50
N THR A 529 -44.55 11.10 3.77
CA THR A 529 -44.19 10.34 4.98
C THR A 529 -43.12 9.31 4.64
N TRP A 530 -42.02 9.34 5.38
CA TRP A 530 -40.80 8.61 5.03
C TRP A 530 -40.54 7.41 5.95
N ARG A 531 -40.04 6.34 5.34
CA ARG A 531 -39.34 5.26 6.03
C ARG A 531 -37.92 5.13 5.48
N ILE A 532 -37.00 4.70 6.33
CA ILE A 532 -35.56 4.63 6.03
C ILE A 532 -34.99 3.28 6.48
N GLN A 533 -34.11 2.71 5.66
CA GLN A 533 -33.41 1.46 5.93
C GLN A 533 -32.01 1.45 5.32
N GLY A 534 -30.99 1.38 6.15
CA GLY A 534 -29.61 1.07 5.75
C GLY A 534 -29.23 -0.38 6.06
N ALA A 535 -27.96 -0.59 6.40
CA ALA A 535 -27.44 -1.89 6.85
C ALA A 535 -28.24 -2.47 8.04
N ARG A 536 -28.19 -3.80 8.20
CA ARG A 536 -28.76 -4.49 9.37
C ARG A 536 -27.76 -4.46 10.53
N GLU A 537 -28.02 -5.27 11.56
CA GLU A 537 -27.08 -5.50 12.65
C GLU A 537 -25.67 -5.80 12.13
N PRO A 538 -24.62 -5.25 12.79
CA PRO A 538 -23.24 -5.52 12.44
C PRO A 538 -22.94 -7.02 12.32
N ASP A 539 -22.14 -7.40 11.31
CA ASP A 539 -21.63 -8.77 11.22
C ASP A 539 -20.65 -9.00 12.39
N PRO A 540 -20.88 -9.99 13.29
CA PRO A 540 -20.04 -10.17 14.47
C PRO A 540 -18.62 -10.65 14.14
N VAL A 541 -18.40 -11.22 12.94
CA VAL A 541 -17.08 -11.67 12.49
C VAL A 541 -16.40 -10.61 11.63
N ARG A 542 -17.16 -9.96 10.75
CA ARG A 542 -16.63 -9.01 9.75
C ARG A 542 -16.77 -7.54 10.18
N GLY A 543 -17.41 -7.26 11.31
CA GLY A 543 -17.60 -5.93 11.85
C GLY A 543 -18.67 -5.08 11.15
N PRO A 544 -18.92 -3.86 11.68
CA PRO A 544 -20.01 -2.98 11.24
C PRO A 544 -19.79 -2.34 9.86
N LEU A 545 -18.57 -2.40 9.32
CA LEU A 545 -18.20 -1.76 8.05
C LEU A 545 -18.22 -2.73 6.86
N ASN A 546 -18.52 -4.01 7.10
CA ASN A 546 -18.42 -5.01 6.04
C ASN A 546 -19.52 -4.83 4.98
N HIS A 547 -20.78 -4.75 5.40
CA HIS A 547 -21.92 -4.71 4.50
C HIS A 547 -22.74 -3.43 4.72
N GLY A 548 -23.31 -2.93 3.62
CA GLY A 548 -24.22 -1.81 3.57
C GLY A 548 -25.69 -2.23 3.56
N GLY A 549 -26.55 -1.31 3.14
CA GLY A 549 -27.99 -1.51 3.10
C GLY A 549 -28.56 -1.89 1.74
N LEU A 550 -27.80 -2.45 0.79
CA LEU A 550 -28.43 -3.09 -0.38
C LEU A 550 -29.29 -4.29 0.05
N PHE A 551 -30.33 -4.64 -0.72
CA PHE A 551 -31.22 -5.75 -0.35
C PHE A 551 -30.42 -7.07 -0.22
N GLY A 552 -29.58 -7.37 -1.20
CA GLY A 552 -28.74 -8.56 -1.22
C GLY A 552 -27.68 -8.58 -0.11
N GLU A 553 -27.23 -7.41 0.35
CA GLU A 553 -26.39 -7.32 1.55
C GLU A 553 -27.19 -7.75 2.79
N ARG A 554 -28.36 -7.14 3.01
CA ARG A 554 -29.24 -7.47 4.15
C ARG A 554 -29.80 -8.90 4.11
N ALA A 555 -29.90 -9.49 2.92
CA ALA A 555 -30.35 -10.87 2.69
C ALA A 555 -29.20 -11.90 2.74
N GLY A 556 -27.95 -11.46 2.87
CA GLY A 556 -26.78 -12.34 2.98
C GLY A 556 -26.32 -12.98 1.66
N TRP A 557 -26.68 -12.43 0.50
CA TRP A 557 -26.33 -12.98 -0.82
C TRP A 557 -24.81 -13.02 -1.08
N HIS A 558 -24.07 -12.18 -0.39
CA HIS A 558 -22.61 -12.10 -0.43
C HIS A 558 -21.93 -13.20 0.40
N LEU A 559 -22.66 -13.87 1.32
CA LEU A 559 -22.09 -14.82 2.25
C LEU A 559 -21.74 -16.18 1.58
N PRO A 560 -20.70 -16.87 2.06
CA PRO A 560 -20.47 -18.27 1.71
C PRO A 560 -21.69 -19.14 2.04
N GLY A 561 -21.92 -20.20 1.27
CA GLY A 561 -22.98 -21.17 1.56
C GLY A 561 -24.41 -20.69 1.28
N TYR A 562 -24.64 -19.41 0.94
CA TYR A 562 -25.95 -18.95 0.45
C TYR A 562 -26.41 -19.82 -0.73
N ASP A 563 -27.65 -20.28 -0.72
CA ASP A 563 -28.24 -21.06 -1.80
C ASP A 563 -28.72 -20.13 -2.92
N ASP A 564 -28.00 -20.15 -4.04
CA ASP A 564 -28.32 -19.40 -5.26
C ASP A 564 -28.82 -20.30 -6.39
N ALA A 565 -29.30 -21.51 -6.07
CA ALA A 565 -29.82 -22.43 -7.08
C ALA A 565 -30.98 -21.83 -7.91
N ASP A 566 -31.81 -20.99 -7.29
CA ASP A 566 -32.93 -20.27 -7.90
C ASP A 566 -32.47 -19.06 -8.76
N TRP A 567 -31.21 -18.66 -8.69
CA TRP A 567 -30.68 -17.57 -9.50
C TRP A 567 -30.48 -18.01 -10.94
N ARG A 568 -30.74 -17.08 -11.87
CA ARG A 568 -30.59 -17.32 -13.30
C ARG A 568 -29.11 -17.48 -13.63
N ARG A 569 -28.75 -18.44 -14.48
CA ARG A 569 -27.39 -18.51 -15.03
C ARG A 569 -27.08 -17.26 -15.85
N ALA A 570 -25.82 -16.85 -15.84
CA ALA A 570 -25.32 -15.69 -16.55
C ALA A 570 -24.07 -16.06 -17.34
N ASP A 571 -24.18 -16.07 -18.67
CA ASP A 571 -23.03 -16.29 -19.56
C ASP A 571 -22.17 -15.03 -19.72
N SER A 572 -22.71 -13.88 -19.31
CA SER A 572 -22.02 -12.60 -19.28
C SER A 572 -22.43 -11.78 -18.07
N LEU A 573 -21.46 -11.06 -17.51
CA LEU A 573 -21.66 -10.06 -16.46
C LEU A 573 -22.21 -8.74 -17.03
N ARG A 574 -22.13 -8.55 -18.35
CA ARG A 574 -22.71 -7.40 -19.03
C ARG A 574 -24.23 -7.54 -19.13
N ALA A 575 -24.93 -6.64 -18.45
CA ALA A 575 -26.37 -6.50 -18.52
C ALA A 575 -26.80 -5.44 -19.56
N ARG A 576 -28.08 -5.52 -19.96
CA ARG A 576 -28.73 -4.47 -20.73
C ARG A 576 -28.82 -3.18 -19.90
N ARG A 577 -29.00 -2.05 -20.60
CA ARG A 577 -29.24 -0.74 -19.99
C ARG A 577 -30.49 -0.79 -19.09
N ARG A 578 -30.30 -0.61 -17.78
CA ARG A 578 -31.34 -0.55 -16.74
C ARG A 578 -30.81 0.26 -15.54
N GLN A 579 -31.68 0.99 -14.85
CA GLN A 579 -31.37 1.55 -13.53
C GLN A 579 -31.63 0.51 -12.44
N GLY A 580 -30.69 0.35 -11.52
CA GLY A 580 -30.82 -0.51 -10.34
C GLY A 580 -29.60 -1.39 -10.11
N VAL A 581 -29.78 -2.43 -9.31
CA VAL A 581 -28.69 -3.31 -8.87
C VAL A 581 -28.94 -4.74 -9.35
N THR A 582 -27.87 -5.38 -9.81
CA THR A 582 -27.85 -6.79 -10.20
C THR A 582 -26.69 -7.48 -9.51
N TRP A 583 -26.98 -8.55 -8.79
CA TRP A 583 -25.99 -9.38 -8.15
C TRP A 583 -25.54 -10.48 -9.09
N TYR A 584 -24.25 -10.76 -9.04
CA TYR A 584 -23.61 -11.89 -9.70
C TYR A 584 -22.83 -12.69 -8.68
N ARG A 585 -22.93 -14.01 -8.73
CA ARG A 585 -22.23 -14.92 -7.81
C ARG A 585 -21.59 -16.08 -8.55
N THR A 586 -20.39 -16.46 -8.11
CA THR A 586 -19.69 -17.65 -8.58
C THR A 586 -18.85 -18.26 -7.46
N GLY A 587 -18.46 -19.52 -7.63
CA GLY A 587 -17.47 -20.21 -6.81
C GLY A 587 -16.25 -20.59 -7.63
N PHE A 588 -15.07 -20.58 -7.00
CA PHE A 588 -13.82 -21.06 -7.60
C PHE A 588 -12.94 -21.73 -6.55
N ARG A 589 -12.00 -22.58 -6.99
CA ARG A 589 -11.08 -23.27 -6.09
C ARG A 589 -9.63 -22.91 -6.43
N LEU A 590 -8.84 -22.62 -5.41
CA LEU A 590 -7.38 -22.46 -5.53
C LEU A 590 -6.67 -23.66 -4.90
N ASP A 591 -5.48 -23.95 -5.41
CA ASP A 591 -4.57 -24.98 -4.89
C ASP A 591 -3.12 -24.49 -4.95
N VAL A 592 -2.85 -23.38 -4.25
CA VAL A 592 -1.49 -22.82 -4.16
C VAL A 592 -0.64 -23.71 -3.24
N ASP A 593 0.53 -24.11 -3.73
CA ASP A 593 1.52 -24.91 -2.99
C ASP A 593 1.76 -24.32 -1.58
N PRO A 594 1.75 -25.12 -0.50
CA PRO A 594 2.10 -24.68 0.86
C PRO A 594 3.40 -23.88 0.99
N GLY A 595 4.38 -24.14 0.13
CA GLY A 595 5.66 -23.43 0.11
C GLY A 595 5.67 -22.15 -0.73
N VAL A 596 4.52 -21.66 -1.19
CA VAL A 596 4.41 -20.45 -2.03
C VAL A 596 3.51 -19.40 -1.37
N ASP A 597 4.03 -18.19 -1.17
CA ASP A 597 3.22 -17.00 -0.95
C ASP A 597 2.83 -16.42 -2.31
N ALA A 598 1.56 -16.58 -2.67
CA ALA A 598 1.00 -16.01 -3.88
C ALA A 598 0.12 -14.81 -3.51
N SER A 599 0.47 -13.64 -4.04
CA SER A 599 -0.36 -12.44 -3.95
C SER A 599 -1.29 -12.39 -5.15
N VAL A 600 -2.57 -12.68 -4.91
CA VAL A 600 -3.61 -12.73 -5.94
C VAL A 600 -4.49 -11.47 -5.85
N GLY A 601 -4.88 -10.94 -7.00
CA GLY A 601 -5.87 -9.89 -7.13
C GLY A 601 -7.06 -10.29 -7.99
N LEU A 602 -8.12 -9.50 -7.93
CA LEU A 602 -9.25 -9.51 -8.85
C LEU A 602 -9.12 -8.32 -9.78
N THR A 603 -8.95 -8.55 -11.08
CA THR A 603 -8.98 -7.49 -12.08
C THR A 603 -10.36 -7.39 -12.71
N LEU A 604 -10.91 -6.18 -12.73
CA LEU A 604 -12.11 -5.81 -13.48
C LEU A 604 -11.70 -4.85 -14.58
N ASP A 605 -12.06 -5.17 -15.82
CA ASP A 605 -11.74 -4.36 -16.98
C ASP A 605 -12.93 -4.22 -17.92
N ASP A 606 -13.10 -3.01 -18.45
CA ASP A 606 -14.13 -2.63 -19.39
C ASP A 606 -13.83 -1.27 -20.05
N ASP A 607 -14.64 -0.92 -21.04
CA ASP A 607 -14.68 0.41 -21.65
C ASP A 607 -15.05 1.48 -20.60
N PRO A 608 -14.17 2.45 -20.29
CA PRO A 608 -14.42 3.49 -19.29
C PRO A 608 -15.58 4.43 -19.66
N GLY A 609 -16.09 4.39 -20.90
CA GLY A 609 -17.30 5.10 -21.31
C GLY A 609 -18.59 4.55 -20.70
N ARG A 610 -18.55 3.43 -19.97
CA ARG A 610 -19.72 2.79 -19.35
C ARG A 610 -19.87 3.18 -17.89
N ALA A 611 -21.01 3.77 -17.56
CA ALA A 611 -21.35 4.24 -16.23
C ALA A 611 -21.96 3.13 -15.36
N TYR A 612 -21.14 2.46 -14.56
CA TYR A 612 -21.61 1.54 -13.52
C TYR A 612 -20.57 1.38 -12.41
N ARG A 613 -21.02 0.79 -11.29
CA ARG A 613 -20.19 0.50 -10.13
C ARG A 613 -20.34 -0.95 -9.72
N VAL A 614 -19.32 -1.52 -9.10
CA VAL A 614 -19.35 -2.87 -8.54
C VAL A 614 -18.92 -2.83 -7.09
N GLN A 615 -19.75 -3.34 -6.18
CA GLN A 615 -19.32 -3.73 -4.83
C GLN A 615 -18.82 -5.17 -4.88
N ILE A 616 -17.63 -5.44 -4.35
CA ILE A 616 -16.93 -6.72 -4.48
C ILE A 616 -16.94 -7.44 -3.14
N PHE A 617 -17.38 -8.70 -3.11
CA PHE A 617 -17.34 -9.54 -1.91
C PHE A 617 -16.61 -10.85 -2.18
N LEU A 618 -15.57 -11.14 -1.39
CA LEU A 618 -14.87 -12.41 -1.39
C LEU A 618 -15.14 -13.14 -0.07
N ASN A 619 -15.74 -14.32 -0.14
CA ASN A 619 -16.13 -15.10 1.03
C ASN A 619 -16.90 -14.22 2.05
N GLY A 620 -17.88 -13.44 1.60
CA GLY A 620 -18.64 -12.52 2.45
C GLY A 620 -17.90 -11.27 2.93
N TRP A 621 -16.58 -11.18 2.75
CA TRP A 621 -15.82 -9.97 3.08
C TRP A 621 -15.90 -8.97 1.93
N ASN A 622 -16.29 -7.75 2.22
CA ASN A 622 -16.33 -6.68 1.25
C ASN A 622 -14.90 -6.22 0.92
N MET A 623 -14.45 -6.53 -0.30
CA MET A 623 -13.11 -6.21 -0.82
C MET A 623 -13.07 -4.85 -1.54
N GLY A 624 -14.11 -4.03 -1.38
CA GLY A 624 -14.16 -2.66 -1.86
C GLY A 624 -15.01 -2.48 -3.11
N GLN A 625 -14.82 -1.31 -3.74
CA GLN A 625 -15.68 -0.82 -4.81
C GLN A 625 -14.86 -0.53 -6.07
N TYR A 626 -15.42 -0.91 -7.21
CA TYR A 626 -14.98 -0.50 -8.54
C TYR A 626 -15.95 0.51 -9.14
N ILE A 627 -15.44 1.60 -9.72
CA ILE A 627 -16.23 2.58 -10.49
C ILE A 627 -15.59 2.67 -11.87
N ASN A 628 -16.27 2.09 -12.87
CA ASN A 628 -15.68 1.86 -14.20
C ASN A 628 -15.27 3.16 -14.90
N ASP A 629 -16.13 4.17 -14.85
CA ASP A 629 -15.95 5.44 -15.54
C ASP A 629 -15.20 6.49 -14.71
N VAL A 630 -14.54 6.07 -13.63
CA VAL A 630 -13.80 6.95 -12.73
C VAL A 630 -12.41 6.42 -12.41
N GLY A 631 -12.27 5.14 -12.05
CA GLY A 631 -10.97 4.56 -11.66
C GLY A 631 -10.33 5.27 -10.44
N PRO A 632 -9.00 5.17 -10.27
CA PRO A 632 -8.04 4.50 -11.14
C PRO A 632 -7.85 3.01 -10.84
N GLN A 633 -8.50 2.47 -9.80
CA GLN A 633 -8.27 1.08 -9.39
C GLN A 633 -9.05 0.09 -10.27
N HIS A 634 -8.30 -0.76 -10.98
CA HIS A 634 -8.85 -1.90 -11.75
C HIS A 634 -8.49 -3.26 -11.16
N THR A 635 -7.45 -3.33 -10.33
CA THR A 635 -7.02 -4.58 -9.67
C THR A 635 -7.13 -4.41 -8.16
N PHE A 636 -7.87 -5.34 -7.53
CA PHE A 636 -8.14 -5.36 -6.09
C PHE A 636 -7.36 -6.52 -5.48
N VAL A 637 -6.45 -6.23 -4.54
CA VAL A 637 -5.72 -7.29 -3.82
C VAL A 637 -6.73 -8.12 -3.01
N LEU A 638 -6.59 -9.45 -3.10
CA LEU A 638 -7.37 -10.41 -2.32
C LEU A 638 -6.45 -10.96 -1.23
N PRO A 639 -6.51 -10.46 0.03
CA PRO A 639 -5.57 -10.86 1.07
C PRO A 639 -5.63 -12.36 1.35
N ASN A 640 -4.47 -13.02 1.42
CA ASN A 640 -4.39 -14.41 1.86
C ASN A 640 -4.99 -14.54 3.26
N GLY A 641 -5.74 -15.61 3.48
CA GLY A 641 -6.55 -15.77 4.69
C GLY A 641 -8.02 -15.44 4.43
N ILE A 642 -8.31 -14.25 3.90
CA ILE A 642 -9.65 -13.94 3.36
C ILE A 642 -9.87 -14.75 2.08
N LEU A 643 -8.90 -14.67 1.16
CA LEU A 643 -8.74 -15.63 0.07
C LEU A 643 -8.22 -16.94 0.65
N ARG A 644 -8.98 -18.00 0.45
CA ARG A 644 -8.54 -19.37 0.74
C ARG A 644 -7.68 -19.82 -0.43
N THR A 645 -6.36 -19.70 -0.28
CA THR A 645 -5.37 -20.07 -1.31
C THR A 645 -5.31 -21.58 -1.58
N ARG A 646 -5.87 -22.39 -0.67
CA ARG A 646 -6.08 -23.82 -0.80
C ARG A 646 -7.50 -24.16 -0.40
N GLY A 647 -8.43 -24.15 -1.35
CA GLY A 647 -9.84 -24.39 -1.05
C GLY A 647 -10.83 -23.63 -1.92
N ALA A 648 -12.10 -23.85 -1.61
CA ALA A 648 -13.21 -23.20 -2.29
C ALA A 648 -13.42 -21.78 -1.76
N ASN A 649 -13.65 -20.85 -2.69
CA ASN A 649 -13.96 -19.46 -2.46
C ASN A 649 -15.28 -19.10 -3.15
N THR A 650 -16.02 -18.15 -2.59
CA THR A 650 -17.22 -17.55 -3.17
C THR A 650 -16.93 -16.10 -3.51
N LEU A 651 -17.22 -15.70 -4.75
CA LEU A 651 -17.15 -14.31 -5.19
C LEU A 651 -18.56 -13.83 -5.50
N ALA A 652 -18.96 -12.70 -4.91
CA ALA A 652 -20.20 -12.01 -5.22
C ALA A 652 -19.94 -10.56 -5.62
N LEU A 653 -20.60 -10.10 -6.66
CA LEU A 653 -20.49 -8.75 -7.22
C LEU A 653 -21.88 -8.11 -7.24
N ALA A 654 -22.05 -6.98 -6.55
CA ALA A 654 -23.25 -6.15 -6.69
C ALA A 654 -22.97 -5.07 -7.73
N VAL A 655 -23.58 -5.18 -8.91
CA VAL A 655 -23.42 -4.22 -10.02
C VAL A 655 -24.52 -3.18 -9.97
N LEU A 656 -24.16 -1.93 -9.71
CA LEU A 656 -25.05 -0.79 -9.69
C LEU A 656 -25.00 -0.08 -11.04
N ALA A 657 -26.11 -0.16 -11.75
CA ALA A 657 -26.32 0.40 -13.07
C ALA A 657 -27.12 1.69 -12.97
N ASP A 658 -26.58 2.79 -13.50
CA ASP A 658 -27.24 4.10 -13.45
C ASP A 658 -28.39 4.25 -14.48
N GLY A 659 -28.45 3.33 -15.46
CA GLY A 659 -29.43 3.32 -16.54
C GLY A 659 -29.02 4.11 -17.80
N THR A 660 -27.85 4.75 -17.82
CA THR A 660 -27.38 5.55 -18.97
C THR A 660 -26.55 4.75 -19.96
N THR A 661 -26.01 3.59 -19.55
CA THR A 661 -25.19 2.69 -20.39
C THR A 661 -25.49 1.22 -20.07
N PRO A 662 -25.07 0.25 -20.90
CA PRO A 662 -25.00 -1.16 -20.48
C PRO A 662 -24.03 -1.30 -19.30
N ALA A 663 -24.43 -2.06 -18.27
CA ALA A 663 -23.70 -2.13 -17.00
C ALA A 663 -23.13 -3.53 -16.73
N GLY A 664 -21.98 -3.56 -16.07
CA GLY A 664 -21.30 -4.78 -15.64
C GLY A 664 -20.01 -5.04 -16.42
N PRO A 665 -18.97 -5.56 -15.73
CA PRO A 665 -17.62 -5.69 -16.28
C PRO A 665 -17.55 -6.61 -17.49
N ARG A 666 -16.65 -6.29 -18.43
CA ARG A 666 -16.36 -7.15 -19.58
C ARG A 666 -15.60 -8.38 -19.15
N ASP A 667 -14.52 -8.12 -18.42
CA ASP A 667 -13.55 -9.10 -17.99
C ASP A 667 -13.45 -9.03 -16.47
N VAL A 668 -13.58 -10.19 -15.84
CA VAL A 668 -13.39 -10.37 -14.40
C VAL A 668 -12.56 -11.62 -14.23
N ARG A 669 -11.33 -11.44 -13.75
CA ARG A 669 -10.34 -12.52 -13.68
C ARG A 669 -9.43 -12.36 -12.48
N LEU A 670 -8.93 -13.49 -12.00
CA LEU A 670 -7.86 -13.50 -11.01
C LEU A 670 -6.53 -13.11 -11.67
N THR A 671 -5.66 -12.45 -10.92
CA THR A 671 -4.35 -11.99 -11.39
C THR A 671 -3.29 -12.31 -10.36
N LEU A 672 -2.18 -12.91 -10.80
CA LEU A 672 -1.03 -13.10 -9.95
C LEU A 672 -0.22 -11.81 -9.93
N ILE A 673 -0.31 -11.06 -8.82
CA ILE A 673 0.41 -9.78 -8.64
C ILE A 673 1.86 -10.05 -8.23
N GLY A 674 2.09 -11.10 -7.45
CA GLY A 674 3.41 -11.54 -7.02
C GLY A 674 3.40 -12.97 -6.52
N ALA A 675 4.57 -13.60 -6.54
CA ALA A 675 4.78 -14.90 -5.94
C ALA A 675 6.20 -14.97 -5.36
N ALA A 676 6.35 -15.68 -4.26
CA ALA A 676 7.65 -16.08 -3.72
C ALA A 676 7.58 -17.48 -3.11
N ALA A 677 8.64 -18.26 -3.24
CA ALA A 677 8.79 -19.50 -2.50
C ALA A 677 9.23 -19.16 -1.08
N GLY A 678 8.55 -19.71 -0.08
CA GLY A 678 8.65 -19.29 1.33
C GLY A 678 7.33 -18.70 1.83
N GLY A 679 7.41 -17.52 2.44
CA GLY A 679 6.26 -16.86 3.06
C GLY A 679 6.00 -17.29 4.50
N VAL A 680 4.91 -16.77 5.05
CA VAL A 680 4.41 -17.14 6.38
C VAL A 680 3.18 -18.01 6.20
N PRO A 681 3.03 -19.12 6.94
CA PRO A 681 1.80 -19.90 6.93
C PRO A 681 0.60 -19.02 7.28
N VAL A 682 -0.32 -18.85 6.32
CA VAL A 682 -1.56 -18.08 6.52
C VAL A 682 -2.71 -19.04 6.75
N LYS A 683 -3.42 -18.86 7.87
CA LYS A 683 -4.68 -19.58 8.14
C LYS A 683 -5.83 -18.85 7.45
N ALA A 684 -6.80 -19.61 6.97
CA ALA A 684 -8.06 -19.03 6.52
C ALA A 684 -8.69 -18.24 7.69
N VAL A 685 -9.11 -17.01 7.41
CA VAL A 685 -9.90 -16.22 8.34
C VAL A 685 -11.29 -16.83 8.39
N ASP A 686 -11.89 -16.85 9.57
CA ASP A 686 -13.26 -17.33 9.70
C ASP A 686 -14.19 -16.52 8.78
N SER A 687 -15.09 -17.23 8.14
CA SER A 687 -16.00 -16.67 7.17
C SER A 687 -17.27 -17.50 7.22
N PRO A 688 -18.07 -17.33 8.29
CA PRO A 688 -19.31 -18.06 8.45
C PRO A 688 -20.25 -17.73 7.29
N GLY A 689 -21.01 -18.75 6.89
CA GLY A 689 -22.13 -18.57 5.98
C GLY A 689 -23.30 -17.88 6.65
N ARG A 690 -24.45 -17.91 5.98
CA ARG A 690 -25.72 -17.44 6.55
C ARG A 690 -26.18 -18.31 7.71
#